data_AF-A0A7Z0BCZ0-F1
#
_entry.id   AF-A0A7Z0BCZ0-F1
#
_cell.length_a   1.000
_cell.length_b   1.000
_cell.length_c   1.000
_cell.angle_alpha   90.00
_cell.angle_beta   90.00
_cell.angle_gamma   90.00
#
_symmetry.space_group_name_H-M   'P 1'
#
loop_
_entity.id
_entity.type
_entity.pdbx_description
1 polymer ?
#
loop_
_entity_poly.entity_id
_entity_poly.type
_entity_poly.pdbx_seq_one_letter_code
_entity_poly.pdbx_strand_id
1 'polypeptide(L)'
;MRRSEVPKQELIGQRQAAAGRDRLPAGGLEFFALLARLLRRPRRGDRRLPLLWLVRSDTADLMVPLRRFLGQGARRRVPHAVLDADAPPGAGDVPALLRELHRQLSLEAFGAARLRFRHYPLADWLMHQSLSFGIDADDSRAALVRRLRDRRGPRTPEALPTGGDAVSIVSQVLLWVVRRAVPGVVFRAAVSGRVPVLGRHYNWFMRQQYLAPRQSVTFLGFAERLTAGWRDGEQPDQVNKLLLHAFLEDLRQAYRRRPWRPSDWRRTAYPALLIDHVAPGNVGGELVRLIGDVRTETGRNDPLLIVVSGGQPPPELPEPHPLTEADEAYDEWAEALPEMRRLRRPAAWLVALRPDDSGTGPPSRGGMRPFSAPDPPWWSRRFLPAALCLVLVAALGVWAGSRWAPGCHPSLTGGRVSVEVVASGECVGYSDSAAQVFNNDPGQEGLRKIQQRIFAQNRAAEEVWQRSDRRRPFLTLVYLGTLTGNRTRADEESYVSEREELEGMATAQYALLKESAGADGAALLRIVVANGGRQMIYADRAVSMLAELASDDPTVLGVVGLVESRTSTARAEQGRAAGAGTHALRRPDGHQLPPLPADLRAQHRSGKDDRRVRPTGAEGRRGARLLHDVGGQLAHRGPLRGHPRRRAAAAVRRPDDAPRRVAHR
;
A
#
# COMPACT_ATOMS: atom_id res chain seq x y z
N MET A 1 33.35 33.26 49.98
CA MET A 1 32.21 33.14 49.03
C MET A 1 31.30 31.99 49.47
N ARG A 2 30.00 32.21 49.65
CA ARG A 2 29.00 31.13 49.79
C ARG A 2 28.00 31.28 48.64
N ARG A 3 27.65 30.19 47.95
CA ARG A 3 26.49 30.18 47.03
C ARG A 3 25.23 30.00 47.87
N SER A 4 24.20 30.80 47.59
CA SER A 4 22.86 30.58 48.14
C SER A 4 22.04 29.81 47.10
N GLU A 5 21.35 28.75 47.52
CA GLU A 5 20.49 27.96 46.64
C GLU A 5 19.06 28.51 46.69
N VAL A 6 18.54 28.95 45.54
CA VAL A 6 17.15 29.42 45.41
C VAL A 6 16.25 28.20 45.19
N PRO A 7 15.19 27.99 46.00
CA PRO A 7 14.40 26.76 45.97
C PRO A 7 13.58 26.64 44.68
N LYS A 8 13.80 25.54 43.95
CA LYS A 8 13.21 25.27 42.62
C LYS A 8 11.69 25.02 42.59
N GLN A 9 11.00 25.11 43.73
CA GLN A 9 9.60 24.70 43.88
C GLN A 9 8.60 25.82 43.54
N GLU A 10 8.91 27.09 43.76
CA GLU A 10 7.95 28.20 43.51
C GLU A 10 7.60 28.36 42.02
N LEU A 11 8.55 28.11 41.10
CA LEU A 11 8.29 28.18 39.65
C LEU A 11 7.28 27.14 39.15
N ILE A 12 6.99 26.07 39.91
CA ILE A 12 5.96 25.10 39.56
C ILE A 12 4.58 25.58 40.04
N GLY A 13 4.50 26.15 41.25
CA GLY A 13 3.27 26.73 41.79
C GLY A 13 2.78 27.95 40.99
N GLN A 14 3.67 28.91 40.70
CA GLN A 14 3.31 30.12 39.96
C GLN A 14 2.77 29.82 38.55
N ARG A 15 3.19 28.72 37.91
CA ARG A 15 2.72 28.34 36.57
C ARG A 15 1.32 27.71 36.55
N GLN A 16 0.74 27.40 37.71
CA GLN A 16 -0.66 26.99 37.86
C GLN A 16 -1.57 28.15 38.33
N ALA A 17 -1.03 29.17 38.98
CA ALA A 17 -1.78 30.30 39.52
C ALA A 17 -2.37 31.24 38.43
N ALA A 18 -1.80 31.27 37.23
CA ALA A 18 -2.22 32.15 36.13
C ALA A 18 -3.39 31.61 35.27
N ALA A 19 -4.14 30.61 35.76
CA ALA A 19 -5.38 30.17 35.14
C ALA A 19 -6.51 31.20 35.42
N GLY A 20 -6.54 32.26 34.61
CA GLY A 20 -7.56 33.31 34.69
C GLY A 20 -8.97 32.71 34.69
N ARG A 21 -9.73 32.97 35.75
CA ARG A 21 -11.12 32.53 35.88
C ARG A 21 -11.99 33.40 34.97
N ASP A 22 -12.16 32.96 33.73
CA ASP A 22 -13.09 33.57 32.78
C ASP A 22 -14.48 33.70 33.45
N ARG A 23 -14.98 34.93 33.58
CA ARG A 23 -16.34 35.18 34.04
C ARG A 23 -17.27 34.84 32.87
N LEU A 24 -17.85 33.65 32.92
CA LEU A 24 -18.92 33.28 32.00
C LEU A 24 -20.23 33.96 32.42
N PRO A 25 -21.12 34.32 31.47
CA PRO A 25 -22.49 34.71 31.78
C PRO A 25 -23.27 33.52 32.37
N ALA A 26 -24.46 33.80 32.93
CA ALA A 26 -25.42 32.77 33.29
C ALA A 26 -25.77 31.90 32.06
N GLY A 27 -25.96 30.59 32.28
CA GLY A 27 -26.08 29.59 31.21
C GLY A 27 -24.79 29.26 30.45
N GLY A 28 -23.67 29.95 30.72
CA GLY A 28 -22.43 29.74 29.99
C GLY A 28 -21.85 28.33 30.13
N LEU A 29 -21.96 27.70 31.31
CA LEU A 29 -21.44 26.34 31.52
C LEU A 29 -22.28 25.29 30.79
N GLU A 30 -23.58 25.54 30.71
CA GLU A 30 -24.62 24.75 30.06
C GLU A 30 -24.40 24.77 28.54
N PHE A 31 -24.18 25.94 27.96
CA PHE A 31 -23.71 26.10 26.57
C PHE A 31 -22.38 25.37 26.30
N PHE A 32 -21.39 25.44 27.19
CA PHE A 32 -20.13 24.69 27.02
C PHE A 32 -20.31 23.17 27.20
N ALA A 33 -21.34 22.72 27.94
CA ALA A 33 -21.72 21.31 28.05
C ALA A 33 -22.40 20.81 26.75
N LEU A 34 -23.36 21.57 26.20
CA LEU A 34 -23.92 21.34 24.86
C LEU A 34 -22.81 21.26 23.83
N LEU A 35 -21.88 22.22 23.84
CA LEU A 35 -20.78 22.25 22.88
C LEU A 35 -19.88 21.01 23.01
N ALA A 36 -19.59 20.55 24.23
CA ALA A 36 -18.90 19.28 24.47
C ALA A 36 -19.71 18.07 24.00
N ARG A 37 -21.05 18.10 24.14
CA ARG A 37 -22.00 17.09 23.62
C ARG A 37 -21.94 17.05 22.09
N LEU A 38 -21.99 18.19 21.40
CA LEU A 38 -22.00 18.32 19.94
C LEU A 38 -20.65 17.99 19.29
N LEU A 39 -19.55 18.54 19.80
CA LEU A 39 -18.20 18.29 19.25
C LEU A 39 -17.78 16.82 19.34
N ARG A 40 -18.28 16.08 20.33
CA ARG A 40 -18.00 14.65 20.50
C ARG A 40 -18.68 13.82 19.40
N ARG A 41 -17.89 13.27 18.48
CA ARG A 41 -18.42 12.44 17.40
C ARG A 41 -18.88 11.06 17.94
N PRO A 42 -20.14 10.63 17.69
CA PRO A 42 -20.64 9.34 18.17
C PRO A 42 -19.89 8.15 17.54
N ARG A 43 -19.88 7.00 18.23
CA ARG A 43 -19.18 5.77 17.77
C ARG A 43 -19.91 5.04 16.62
N ARG A 44 -21.22 5.20 16.50
CA ARG A 44 -22.09 4.71 15.42
C ARG A 44 -22.89 5.88 14.85
N GLY A 45 -23.24 5.80 13.57
CA GLY A 45 -23.87 6.92 12.85
C GLY A 45 -22.98 8.16 12.73
N ASP A 46 -23.62 9.26 12.33
CA ASP A 46 -23.11 10.63 12.38
C ASP A 46 -24.25 11.55 12.84
N ARG A 47 -23.95 12.50 13.73
CA ARG A 47 -24.94 13.45 14.29
C ARG A 47 -25.28 14.56 13.28
N ARG A 48 -26.47 15.15 13.38
CA ARG A 48 -26.82 16.41 12.70
C ARG A 48 -26.33 17.57 13.56
N LEU A 49 -25.60 18.51 12.98
CA LEU A 49 -24.99 19.64 13.68
C LEU A 49 -25.73 20.94 13.30
N PRO A 50 -26.12 21.78 14.26
CA PRO A 50 -26.78 23.05 13.99
C PRO A 50 -25.78 24.11 13.51
N LEU A 51 -26.31 25.28 13.22
CA LEU A 51 -25.61 26.55 13.35
C LEU A 51 -26.14 27.21 14.63
N LEU A 52 -25.29 27.39 15.64
CA LEU A 52 -25.69 28.08 16.87
C LEU A 52 -25.50 29.59 16.66
N TRP A 53 -26.55 30.38 16.81
CA TRP A 53 -26.49 31.85 16.77
C TRP A 53 -26.50 32.40 18.18
N LEU A 54 -25.38 32.96 18.61
CA LEU A 54 -25.23 33.66 19.88
C LEU A 54 -25.57 35.13 19.65
N VAL A 55 -26.66 35.59 20.28
CA VAL A 55 -27.01 37.01 20.32
C VAL A 55 -26.00 37.73 21.21
N ARG A 56 -25.28 38.70 20.65
CA ARG A 56 -24.22 39.44 21.36
C ARG A 56 -24.83 40.51 22.26
N SER A 57 -24.64 40.36 23.57
CA SER A 57 -24.89 41.38 24.59
C SER A 57 -23.61 42.15 24.92
N ASP A 58 -23.70 43.46 25.17
CA ASP A 58 -22.56 44.33 25.50
C ASP A 58 -21.80 43.91 26.78
N THR A 59 -22.42 43.09 27.63
CA THR A 59 -21.90 42.62 28.92
C THR A 59 -21.18 41.27 28.88
N ALA A 60 -21.27 40.50 27.78
CA ALA A 60 -20.78 39.12 27.72
C ALA A 60 -20.31 38.66 26.33
N ASP A 61 -18.99 38.70 26.09
CA ASP A 61 -18.38 37.98 24.97
C ASP A 61 -18.11 36.50 25.32
N LEU A 62 -18.77 35.59 24.61
CA LEU A 62 -18.50 34.15 24.67
C LEU A 62 -17.40 33.69 23.72
N MET A 63 -17.01 34.50 22.73
CA MET A 63 -16.14 34.08 21.65
C MET A 63 -14.69 33.94 22.08
N VAL A 64 -14.15 34.81 22.95
CA VAL A 64 -12.81 34.60 23.54
C VAL A 64 -12.73 33.31 24.38
N PRO A 65 -13.65 33.03 25.33
CA PRO A 65 -13.73 31.74 26.01
C PRO A 65 -13.90 30.54 25.05
N LEU A 66 -14.68 30.69 23.98
CA LEU A 66 -14.95 29.63 23.00
C LEU A 66 -13.73 29.31 22.12
N ARG A 67 -13.03 30.32 21.61
CA ARG A 67 -11.73 30.18 20.92
C ARG A 67 -10.73 29.44 21.82
N ARG A 68 -10.72 29.73 23.13
CA ARG A 68 -9.88 29.08 24.13
C ARG A 68 -10.26 27.61 24.38
N PHE A 69 -11.55 27.31 24.53
CA PHE A 69 -12.09 25.95 24.73
C PHE A 69 -11.68 24.96 23.63
N LEU A 70 -11.69 25.41 22.36
CA LEU A 70 -11.28 24.61 21.20
C LEU A 70 -9.75 24.50 21.07
N GLY A 71 -9.01 25.53 21.50
CA GLY A 71 -7.55 25.61 21.44
C GLY A 71 -6.80 24.89 22.57
N GLN A 72 -7.43 24.66 23.73
CA GLN A 72 -6.81 23.99 24.87
C GLN A 72 -6.86 22.46 24.75
N GLY A 73 -5.77 21.85 24.26
CA GLY A 73 -5.62 20.39 24.24
C GLY A 73 -4.18 19.95 24.05
N ALA A 74 -3.58 19.35 25.09
CA ALA A 74 -2.13 19.09 25.16
C ALA A 74 -1.59 18.05 24.15
N ARG A 75 -2.45 17.24 23.52
CA ARG A 75 -2.04 16.20 22.54
C ARG A 75 -2.98 16.05 21.33
N ARG A 76 -4.22 16.53 21.43
CA ARG A 76 -5.22 16.57 20.35
C ARG A 76 -6.06 17.83 20.59
N ARG A 77 -6.21 18.66 19.57
CA ARG A 77 -7.08 19.85 19.58
C ARG A 77 -8.21 19.64 18.57
N VAL A 78 -9.32 20.33 18.76
CA VAL A 78 -10.42 20.31 17.77
C VAL A 78 -9.93 21.04 16.52
N PRO A 79 -10.05 20.47 15.30
CA PRO A 79 -9.82 21.22 14.07
C PRO A 79 -10.85 22.34 13.97
N HIS A 80 -10.43 23.59 14.14
CA HIS A 80 -11.32 24.73 14.13
C HIS A 80 -10.80 25.84 13.22
N ALA A 81 -11.73 26.65 12.73
CA ALA A 81 -11.44 27.91 12.06
C ALA A 81 -12.18 29.05 12.78
N VAL A 82 -11.57 30.23 12.76
CA VAL A 82 -12.13 31.48 13.28
C VAL A 82 -12.18 32.48 12.13
N LEU A 83 -13.37 32.97 11.84
CA LEU A 83 -13.63 34.10 10.97
C LEU A 83 -14.12 35.27 11.82
N ASP A 84 -13.85 36.47 11.35
CA ASP A 84 -14.34 37.72 11.90
C ASP A 84 -14.90 38.50 10.70
N ALA A 85 -16.20 38.83 10.73
CA ALA A 85 -16.88 39.41 9.57
C ALA A 85 -16.57 40.90 9.37
N ASP A 86 -16.11 41.61 10.43
CA ASP A 86 -15.81 43.04 10.39
C ASP A 86 -14.30 43.32 10.18
N ALA A 87 -13.41 42.35 10.47
CA ALA A 87 -11.97 42.54 10.34
C ALA A 87 -11.51 42.60 8.86
N PRO A 88 -10.71 43.60 8.42
CA PRO A 88 -10.17 43.63 7.06
C PRO A 88 -9.10 42.52 6.83
N PRO A 89 -9.04 41.84 5.67
CA PRO A 89 -9.87 41.97 4.46
C PRO A 89 -11.06 40.98 4.41
N GLY A 90 -11.81 40.87 5.51
CA GLY A 90 -13.10 40.15 5.59
C GLY A 90 -14.24 40.81 4.82
N ALA A 91 -14.09 42.08 4.44
CA ALA A 91 -14.89 42.77 3.41
C ALA A 91 -14.63 42.25 1.97
N GLY A 92 -14.31 40.96 1.84
CA GLY A 92 -14.13 40.24 0.58
C GLY A 92 -15.31 39.32 0.28
N ASP A 93 -15.35 38.73 -0.91
CA ASP A 93 -16.42 37.85 -1.33
C ASP A 93 -16.51 36.54 -0.50
N VAL A 94 -17.66 35.83 -0.54
CA VAL A 94 -17.80 34.50 0.09
C VAL A 94 -16.65 33.54 -0.30
N PRO A 95 -16.15 33.50 -1.56
CA PRO A 95 -14.91 32.82 -1.93
C PRO A 95 -13.66 33.22 -1.11
N ALA A 96 -13.49 34.46 -0.65
CA ALA A 96 -12.43 34.85 0.28
C ALA A 96 -12.57 34.16 1.65
N LEU A 97 -13.76 34.20 2.25
CA LEU A 97 -14.03 33.50 3.51
C LEU A 97 -13.81 31.98 3.39
N LEU A 98 -14.25 31.37 2.28
CA LEU A 98 -14.01 29.95 1.99
C LEU A 98 -12.51 29.62 1.81
N ARG A 99 -11.72 30.51 1.22
CA ARG A 99 -10.25 30.33 1.09
C ARG A 99 -9.59 30.32 2.46
N GLU A 100 -10.00 31.23 3.35
CA GLU A 100 -9.47 31.33 4.71
C GLU A 100 -9.88 30.13 5.59
N LEU A 101 -11.16 29.71 5.51
CA LEU A 101 -11.66 28.48 6.12
C LEU A 101 -10.84 27.25 5.70
N HIS A 102 -10.60 27.11 4.39
CA HIS A 102 -9.79 26.04 3.84
C HIS A 102 -8.34 26.12 4.33
N ARG A 103 -7.75 27.32 4.44
CA ARG A 103 -6.40 27.55 4.97
C ARG A 103 -6.27 27.07 6.41
N GLN A 104 -7.13 27.55 7.31
CA GLN A 104 -7.07 27.22 8.75
C GLN A 104 -7.33 25.73 9.01
N LEU A 105 -8.39 25.15 8.43
CA LEU A 105 -8.71 23.72 8.61
C LEU A 105 -7.69 22.78 7.96
N SER A 106 -6.87 23.27 7.01
CA SER A 106 -5.80 22.48 6.38
C SER A 106 -4.49 22.44 7.18
N LEU A 107 -4.40 23.07 8.35
CA LEU A 107 -3.20 23.03 9.20
C LEU A 107 -3.05 21.69 9.94
N GLU A 108 -1.80 21.26 10.22
CA GLU A 108 -1.53 20.04 10.98
C GLU A 108 -1.47 20.25 12.51
N ALA A 109 -1.67 21.50 12.97
CA ALA A 109 -1.53 21.95 14.37
C ALA A 109 -2.49 21.28 15.39
N PHE A 110 -3.47 20.50 14.91
CA PHE A 110 -4.52 19.89 15.72
C PHE A 110 -4.15 18.51 16.32
N GLY A 111 -2.99 17.94 15.98
CA GLY A 111 -2.58 16.60 16.47
C GLY A 111 -3.35 15.43 15.84
N ALA A 112 -4.17 15.71 14.83
CA ALA A 112 -4.85 14.75 13.98
C ALA A 112 -4.25 14.77 12.56
N ALA A 113 -4.50 13.74 11.75
CA ALA A 113 -4.08 13.75 10.36
C ALA A 113 -4.77 14.90 9.60
N ARG A 114 -3.99 15.66 8.81
CA ARG A 114 -4.42 16.80 7.99
C ARG A 114 -5.76 16.55 7.28
N LEU A 115 -6.62 17.56 7.22
CA LEU A 115 -7.81 17.51 6.37
C LEU A 115 -7.38 17.62 4.90
N ARG A 116 -7.87 16.71 4.05
CA ARG A 116 -7.45 16.59 2.66
C ARG A 116 -8.60 16.94 1.73
N PHE A 117 -8.74 18.24 1.49
CA PHE A 117 -9.65 18.79 0.50
C PHE A 117 -9.21 18.42 -0.93
N ARG A 118 -10.15 18.40 -1.86
CA ARG A 118 -10.00 17.96 -3.26
C ARG A 118 -10.92 18.76 -4.18
N HIS A 119 -12.21 18.80 -3.86
CA HIS A 119 -13.24 19.44 -4.67
C HIS A 119 -13.16 20.95 -4.53
N TYR A 120 -13.12 21.47 -3.29
CA TYR A 120 -13.03 22.91 -3.07
C TYR A 120 -11.76 23.54 -3.70
N PRO A 121 -10.54 23.02 -3.47
CA PRO A 121 -9.33 23.61 -4.05
C PRO A 121 -9.23 23.44 -5.57
N LEU A 122 -9.99 22.53 -6.18
CA LEU A 122 -10.08 22.45 -7.64
C LEU A 122 -11.01 23.54 -8.19
N ALA A 123 -12.17 23.73 -7.57
CA ALA A 123 -13.12 24.77 -7.96
C ALA A 123 -12.54 26.18 -7.74
N ASP A 124 -11.99 26.45 -6.55
CA ASP A 124 -11.28 27.69 -6.22
C ASP A 124 -10.15 27.99 -7.21
N TRP A 125 -9.36 26.99 -7.60
CA TRP A 125 -8.31 27.20 -8.60
C TRP A 125 -8.84 27.51 -10.01
N LEU A 126 -9.98 26.92 -10.41
CA LEU A 126 -10.65 27.23 -11.69
C LEU A 126 -11.13 28.69 -11.72
N MET A 127 -11.71 29.17 -10.62
CA MET A 127 -12.15 30.57 -10.45
C MET A 127 -11.03 31.60 -10.66
N HIS A 128 -9.78 31.21 -10.40
CA HIS A 128 -8.58 32.05 -10.60
C HIS A 128 -7.89 31.81 -11.96
N GLN A 129 -8.46 31.01 -12.87
CA GLN A 129 -7.97 30.90 -14.24
C GLN A 129 -8.63 31.94 -15.13
N SER A 130 -7.84 32.81 -15.77
CA SER A 130 -8.28 33.51 -16.97
C SER A 130 -8.04 32.64 -18.20
N LEU A 131 -9.05 32.47 -19.04
CA LEU A 131 -8.91 31.99 -20.43
C LEU A 131 -9.10 33.21 -21.34
N SER A 132 -8.28 33.33 -22.38
CA SER A 132 -8.31 34.51 -23.26
C SER A 132 -9.58 34.51 -24.10
N PHE A 133 -10.43 35.51 -23.90
CA PHE A 133 -11.65 35.71 -24.68
C PHE A 133 -11.30 35.95 -26.15
N GLY A 134 -11.97 35.23 -27.08
CA GLY A 134 -11.76 35.37 -28.52
C GLY A 134 -10.78 34.40 -29.19
N ILE A 135 -10.20 33.43 -28.46
CA ILE A 135 -9.53 32.26 -29.07
C ILE A 135 -10.58 31.14 -29.27
N ASP A 136 -10.37 30.26 -30.25
CA ASP A 136 -11.22 29.08 -30.49
C ASP A 136 -11.48 28.28 -29.20
N ALA A 137 -12.68 27.70 -29.09
CA ALA A 137 -13.12 26.94 -27.92
C ALA A 137 -12.24 25.71 -27.68
N ASP A 138 -11.77 25.04 -28.73
CA ASP A 138 -10.92 23.86 -28.57
C ASP A 138 -9.47 24.21 -28.16
N ASP A 139 -8.96 25.39 -28.53
CA ASP A 139 -7.70 25.93 -27.98
C ASP A 139 -7.85 26.34 -26.50
N SER A 140 -8.97 26.98 -26.15
CA SER A 140 -9.31 27.32 -24.76
C SER A 140 -9.36 26.07 -23.87
N ARG A 141 -9.97 24.99 -24.37
CA ARG A 141 -9.99 23.66 -23.73
C ARG A 141 -8.60 23.02 -23.70
N ALA A 142 -7.80 23.12 -24.75
CA ALA A 142 -6.43 22.59 -24.77
C ALA A 142 -5.53 23.29 -23.73
N ALA A 143 -5.65 24.61 -23.59
CA ALA A 143 -5.00 25.41 -22.56
C ALA A 143 -5.44 24.99 -21.15
N LEU A 144 -6.75 24.85 -20.92
CA LEU A 144 -7.29 24.38 -19.64
C LEU A 144 -6.81 22.95 -19.30
N VAL A 145 -6.79 22.04 -20.28
CA VAL A 145 -6.23 20.68 -20.17
C VAL A 145 -4.75 20.67 -19.83
N ARG A 146 -3.96 21.62 -20.35
CA ARG A 146 -2.54 21.82 -20.00
C ARG A 146 -2.41 22.28 -18.55
N ARG A 147 -3.06 23.39 -18.17
CA ARG A 147 -3.00 23.93 -16.79
C ARG A 147 -3.49 22.93 -15.73
N LEU A 148 -4.56 22.18 -16.01
CA LEU A 148 -5.07 21.10 -15.13
C LEU A 148 -4.09 19.92 -14.97
N ARG A 149 -3.25 19.66 -15.97
CA ARG A 149 -2.20 18.64 -15.91
C ARG A 149 -1.03 19.13 -15.07
N ASP A 150 -0.58 20.35 -15.30
CA ASP A 150 0.56 20.95 -14.61
C ASP A 150 0.25 21.18 -13.12
N ARG A 151 -1.01 21.50 -12.77
CA ARG A 151 -1.53 21.54 -11.39
C ARG A 151 -1.37 20.23 -10.61
N ARG A 152 -1.26 19.06 -11.25
CA ARG A 152 -1.03 17.79 -10.55
C ARG A 152 0.42 17.62 -10.05
N GLY A 153 1.28 18.60 -10.32
CA GLY A 153 2.69 18.63 -9.97
C GLY A 153 3.56 18.43 -11.21
N PRO A 154 4.76 19.03 -11.26
CA PRO A 154 5.72 18.74 -12.32
C PRO A 154 6.05 17.26 -12.28
N ARG A 155 6.21 16.64 -13.47
CA ARG A 155 6.96 15.39 -13.55
C ARG A 155 8.40 15.73 -13.17
N THR A 156 8.93 15.12 -12.10
CA THR A 156 10.37 15.12 -11.86
C THR A 156 11.06 14.64 -13.13
N PRO A 157 12.06 15.37 -13.67
CA PRO A 157 12.88 14.88 -14.77
C PRO A 157 13.84 13.82 -14.23
N GLU A 158 13.31 12.62 -13.98
CA GLU A 158 14.09 11.42 -13.68
C GLU A 158 14.96 11.13 -14.91
N ALA A 159 16.29 11.18 -14.73
CA ALA A 159 17.26 11.07 -15.81
C ALA A 159 17.15 9.72 -16.54
N LEU A 160 17.66 9.65 -17.78
CA LEU A 160 17.84 8.35 -18.42
C LEU A 160 18.83 7.52 -17.60
N PRO A 161 18.51 6.25 -17.27
CA PRO A 161 19.46 5.37 -16.60
C PRO A 161 20.58 5.00 -17.57
N THR A 162 21.80 5.43 -17.27
CA THR A 162 23.02 5.10 -18.02
C THR A 162 23.74 3.91 -17.40
N GLY A 163 23.59 2.73 -18.01
CA GLY A 163 24.33 1.51 -17.68
C GLY A 163 23.45 0.30 -17.37
N GLY A 164 23.64 -0.79 -18.11
CA GLY A 164 22.95 -2.07 -17.94
C GLY A 164 22.83 -2.83 -19.28
N ASP A 165 22.62 -4.14 -19.21
CA ASP A 165 22.48 -4.98 -20.41
C ASP A 165 21.22 -4.64 -21.23
N ALA A 166 21.16 -5.07 -22.49
CA ALA A 166 20.07 -4.73 -23.41
C ALA A 166 18.65 -5.03 -22.85
N VAL A 167 18.47 -6.13 -22.11
CA VAL A 167 17.19 -6.46 -21.46
C VAL A 167 16.88 -5.53 -20.28
N SER A 168 17.91 -5.10 -19.55
CA SER A 168 17.81 -4.06 -18.51
C SER A 168 17.43 -2.72 -19.14
N ILE A 169 18.08 -2.31 -20.23
CA ILE A 169 17.74 -1.09 -20.98
C ILE A 169 16.30 -1.14 -21.50
N VAL A 170 15.87 -2.22 -22.16
CA VAL A 170 14.50 -2.35 -22.70
C VAL A 170 13.46 -2.32 -21.58
N SER A 171 13.68 -3.03 -20.47
CA SER A 171 12.74 -3.03 -19.34
C SER A 171 12.71 -1.70 -18.58
N GLN A 172 13.85 -1.01 -18.43
CA GLN A 172 13.94 0.33 -17.85
C GLN A 172 13.31 1.39 -18.75
N VAL A 173 13.55 1.34 -20.07
CA VAL A 173 12.91 2.22 -21.06
C VAL A 173 11.41 1.97 -21.10
N LEU A 174 10.94 0.72 -21.04
CA LEU A 174 9.52 0.40 -20.92
C LEU A 174 8.93 0.97 -19.61
N LEU A 175 9.60 0.80 -18.47
CA LEU A 175 9.21 1.40 -17.18
C LEU A 175 9.16 2.93 -17.23
N TRP A 176 10.11 3.56 -17.92
CA TRP A 176 10.17 5.02 -18.13
C TRP A 176 9.04 5.51 -19.04
N VAL A 177 8.79 4.83 -20.17
CA VAL A 177 7.66 5.11 -21.07
C VAL A 177 6.34 4.93 -20.34
N VAL A 178 6.17 3.85 -19.56
CA VAL A 178 4.99 3.60 -18.71
C VAL A 178 4.84 4.71 -17.68
N ARG A 179 5.88 5.04 -16.90
CA ARG A 179 5.87 6.16 -15.93
C ARG A 179 5.56 7.52 -16.57
N ARG A 180 5.98 7.75 -17.81
CA ARG A 180 5.78 9.03 -18.51
C ARG A 180 4.40 9.12 -19.18
N ALA A 181 3.95 8.05 -19.83
CA ALA A 181 2.72 8.00 -20.63
C ALA A 181 1.47 7.68 -19.80
N VAL A 182 1.51 6.70 -18.88
CA VAL A 182 0.33 6.26 -18.11
C VAL A 182 -0.31 7.41 -17.33
N PRO A 183 0.42 8.31 -16.63
CA PRO A 183 -0.22 9.46 -15.99
C PRO A 183 -0.97 10.39 -16.96
N GLY A 184 -0.51 10.51 -18.21
CA GLY A 184 -1.17 11.30 -19.25
C GLY A 184 -2.42 10.63 -19.82
N VAL A 185 -2.39 9.31 -20.01
CA VAL A 185 -3.55 8.50 -20.43
C VAL A 185 -4.59 8.43 -19.33
N VAL A 186 -4.18 8.11 -18.10
CA VAL A 186 -5.04 8.10 -16.89
C VAL A 186 -5.63 9.47 -16.61
N PHE A 187 -4.91 10.56 -16.86
CA PHE A 187 -5.46 11.93 -16.79
C PHE A 187 -6.58 12.13 -17.81
N ARG A 188 -6.36 11.82 -19.10
CA ARG A 188 -7.40 11.94 -20.15
C ARG A 188 -8.61 11.04 -19.86
N ALA A 189 -8.39 9.82 -19.40
CA ALA A 189 -9.45 8.88 -19.00
C ALA A 189 -10.25 9.38 -17.77
N ALA A 190 -9.60 10.02 -16.80
CA ALA A 190 -10.26 10.59 -15.64
C ALA A 190 -11.05 11.87 -15.96
N VAL A 191 -10.50 12.77 -16.79
CA VAL A 191 -11.10 14.07 -17.14
C VAL A 191 -12.26 13.93 -18.12
N SER A 192 -12.19 12.97 -19.05
CA SER A 192 -13.29 12.68 -19.99
C SER A 192 -14.54 12.05 -19.35
N GLY A 193 -14.49 11.73 -18.05
CA GLY A 193 -15.59 11.17 -17.25
C GLY A 193 -16.00 9.73 -17.58
N ARG A 194 -15.66 9.23 -18.77
CA ARG A 194 -16.01 7.90 -19.30
C ARG A 194 -15.56 6.72 -18.41
N VAL A 195 -14.47 6.86 -17.65
CA VAL A 195 -14.00 5.80 -16.74
C VAL A 195 -14.43 6.08 -15.29
N PRO A 196 -15.46 5.37 -14.75
CA PRO A 196 -16.13 5.77 -13.50
C PRO A 196 -15.24 5.66 -12.24
N VAL A 197 -14.22 4.81 -12.25
CA VAL A 197 -13.28 4.65 -11.12
C VAL A 197 -12.23 5.75 -11.09
N LEU A 198 -11.58 6.03 -12.23
CA LEU A 198 -10.49 7.00 -12.35
C LEU A 198 -11.02 8.45 -12.33
N GLY A 199 -12.17 8.70 -12.94
CA GLY A 199 -12.79 10.02 -13.05
C GLY A 199 -13.63 10.48 -11.86
N ARG A 200 -13.79 9.67 -10.79
CA ARG A 200 -14.77 9.88 -9.71
C ARG A 200 -14.78 11.29 -9.09
N HIS A 201 -13.62 11.96 -9.04
CA HIS A 201 -13.47 13.31 -8.50
C HIS A 201 -14.01 14.40 -9.45
N TYR A 202 -13.78 14.28 -10.77
CA TYR A 202 -14.36 15.18 -11.77
C TYR A 202 -15.84 14.87 -12.02
N ASN A 203 -16.20 13.58 -12.02
CA ASN A 203 -17.59 13.09 -12.09
C ASN A 203 -18.43 13.46 -10.86
N TRP A 204 -17.86 14.09 -9.83
CA TRP A 204 -18.64 14.75 -8.77
C TRP A 204 -19.26 16.05 -9.28
N PHE A 205 -18.49 16.88 -10.00
CA PHE A 205 -18.96 18.17 -10.54
C PHE A 205 -20.13 18.01 -11.52
N MET A 206 -20.06 17.00 -12.41
CA MET A 206 -21.14 16.66 -13.35
C MET A 206 -22.42 16.12 -12.68
N ARG A 207 -22.44 16.00 -11.34
CA ARG A 207 -23.60 15.53 -10.54
C ARG A 207 -24.10 16.60 -9.56
N GLN A 208 -23.67 17.85 -9.71
CA GLN A 208 -24.15 18.96 -8.88
C GLN A 208 -25.48 19.51 -9.40
N GLN A 209 -26.20 20.18 -8.49
CA GLN A 209 -27.44 20.91 -8.80
C GLN A 209 -27.17 22.38 -9.16
N TYR A 210 -26.03 22.93 -8.73
CA TYR A 210 -25.58 24.29 -9.02
C TYR A 210 -24.93 24.40 -10.40
N LEU A 211 -25.10 25.55 -11.07
CA LEU A 211 -24.54 25.86 -12.40
C LEU A 211 -24.97 24.89 -13.54
N ALA A 212 -26.10 24.20 -13.37
CA ALA A 212 -26.73 23.33 -14.36
C ALA A 212 -25.75 22.43 -15.16
N PRO A 213 -24.96 21.54 -14.51
CA PRO A 213 -23.80 20.88 -15.15
C PRO A 213 -24.15 19.97 -16.33
N ARG A 214 -25.44 19.59 -16.47
CA ARG A 214 -25.96 18.80 -17.59
C ARG A 214 -25.82 19.52 -18.93
N GLN A 215 -25.86 20.85 -18.96
CA GLN A 215 -25.69 21.64 -20.19
C GLN A 215 -24.28 21.51 -20.79
N SER A 216 -23.26 21.32 -19.94
CA SER A 216 -21.86 21.29 -20.37
C SER A 216 -21.37 19.95 -20.95
N VAL A 217 -22.16 18.87 -20.83
CA VAL A 217 -21.91 17.46 -21.26
C VAL A 217 -20.67 16.78 -20.66
N THR A 218 -19.55 17.48 -20.51
CA THR A 218 -18.26 16.99 -20.00
C THR A 218 -17.71 17.90 -18.89
N PHE A 219 -16.77 17.39 -18.09
CA PHE A 219 -16.13 18.20 -17.05
C PHE A 219 -15.35 19.40 -17.62
N LEU A 220 -14.83 19.34 -18.85
CA LEU A 220 -14.05 20.44 -19.41
C LEU A 220 -14.93 21.66 -19.72
N GLY A 221 -16.05 21.48 -20.43
CA GLY A 221 -17.01 22.57 -20.69
C GLY A 221 -17.72 23.09 -19.43
N PHE A 222 -17.71 22.34 -18.33
CA PHE A 222 -18.15 22.81 -17.02
C PHE A 222 -17.06 23.63 -16.31
N ALA A 223 -15.81 23.17 -16.37
CA ALA A 223 -14.67 23.85 -15.81
C ALA A 223 -14.32 25.16 -16.55
N GLU A 224 -14.62 25.23 -17.85
CA GLU A 224 -14.54 26.40 -18.73
C GLU A 224 -15.47 27.53 -18.23
N ARG A 225 -16.75 27.23 -17.95
CA ARG A 225 -17.73 28.17 -17.35
C ARG A 225 -17.35 28.68 -15.96
N LEU A 226 -16.46 27.98 -15.24
CA LEU A 226 -15.93 28.40 -13.94
C LEU A 226 -14.69 29.31 -14.04
N THR A 227 -14.17 29.58 -15.26
CA THR A 227 -13.02 30.47 -15.45
C THR A 227 -13.44 31.94 -15.47
N ALA A 228 -12.53 32.84 -15.09
CA ALA A 228 -12.76 34.29 -15.13
C ALA A 228 -13.05 34.76 -16.56
N GLY A 229 -14.01 35.70 -16.72
CA GLY A 229 -14.55 36.11 -18.00
C GLY A 229 -15.77 35.28 -18.43
N TRP A 230 -15.75 33.96 -18.25
CA TRP A 230 -16.91 33.10 -18.52
C TRP A 230 -17.88 33.03 -17.34
N ARG A 231 -17.39 33.08 -16.09
CA ARG A 231 -18.23 33.05 -14.88
C ARG A 231 -19.20 34.23 -14.79
N ASP A 232 -18.89 35.35 -15.46
CA ASP A 232 -19.55 36.63 -15.21
C ASP A 232 -20.92 36.73 -15.92
N GLY A 233 -21.26 35.74 -16.75
CA GLY A 233 -22.62 35.44 -17.21
C GLY A 233 -23.40 34.43 -16.32
N GLU A 234 -22.81 33.92 -15.24
CA GLU A 234 -23.43 32.99 -14.30
C GLU A 234 -23.92 33.70 -13.03
N GLN A 235 -24.95 33.16 -12.37
CA GLN A 235 -25.46 33.74 -11.12
C GLN A 235 -24.47 33.53 -9.95
N PRO A 236 -24.06 34.59 -9.22
CA PRO A 236 -23.05 34.47 -8.17
C PRO A 236 -23.47 33.57 -6.99
N ASP A 237 -24.75 33.56 -6.60
CA ASP A 237 -25.28 32.64 -5.58
C ASP A 237 -25.05 31.16 -5.97
N GLN A 238 -25.20 30.81 -7.26
CA GLN A 238 -24.94 29.45 -7.75
C GLN A 238 -23.46 29.08 -7.70
N VAL A 239 -22.56 30.03 -7.96
CA VAL A 239 -21.12 29.84 -7.84
C VAL A 239 -20.72 29.68 -6.36
N ASN A 240 -21.24 30.54 -5.48
CA ASN A 240 -21.02 30.48 -4.04
C ASN A 240 -21.53 29.15 -3.45
N LYS A 241 -22.73 28.70 -3.83
CA LYS A 241 -23.30 27.40 -3.45
C LYS A 241 -22.47 26.21 -3.96
N LEU A 242 -21.92 26.27 -5.17
CA LEU A 242 -21.01 25.23 -5.66
C LEU A 242 -19.74 25.14 -4.82
N LEU A 243 -19.06 26.28 -4.58
CA LEU A 243 -17.80 26.33 -3.83
C LEU A 243 -18.01 25.83 -2.40
N LEU A 244 -19.07 26.30 -1.74
CA LEU A 244 -19.44 25.87 -0.40
C LEU A 244 -19.80 24.36 -0.36
N HIS A 245 -20.58 23.85 -1.31
CA HIS A 245 -20.89 22.41 -1.32
C HIS A 245 -19.66 21.54 -1.61
N ALA A 246 -18.71 22.02 -2.43
CA ALA A 246 -17.44 21.33 -2.65
C ALA A 246 -16.60 21.24 -1.37
N PHE A 247 -16.61 22.30 -0.56
CA PHE A 247 -15.95 22.35 0.76
C PHE A 247 -16.64 21.41 1.78
N LEU A 248 -17.97 21.44 1.86
CA LEU A 248 -18.73 20.57 2.76
C LEU A 248 -18.66 19.09 2.35
N GLU A 249 -18.61 18.76 1.05
CA GLU A 249 -18.35 17.39 0.58
C GLU A 249 -16.93 16.93 0.90
N ASP A 250 -15.91 17.79 0.77
CA ASP A 250 -14.53 17.43 1.14
C ASP A 250 -14.43 17.10 2.64
N LEU A 251 -15.07 17.91 3.51
CA LEU A 251 -15.21 17.60 4.92
C LEU A 251 -15.95 16.27 5.13
N ARG A 252 -17.11 16.07 4.48
CA ARG A 252 -17.88 14.82 4.52
C ARG A 252 -17.04 13.60 4.09
N GLN A 253 -16.20 13.72 3.08
CA GLN A 253 -15.29 12.67 2.63
C GLN A 253 -14.09 12.44 3.57
N ALA A 254 -13.60 13.50 4.25
CA ALA A 254 -12.51 13.42 5.22
C ALA A 254 -12.93 12.83 6.58
N TYR A 255 -14.22 12.91 6.93
CA TYR A 255 -14.81 12.32 8.14
C TYR A 255 -15.54 10.98 7.88
N ARG A 256 -15.85 10.63 6.63
CA ARG A 256 -16.48 9.33 6.28
C ARG A 256 -15.60 8.16 6.75
N ARG A 257 -16.09 7.42 7.74
CA ARG A 257 -15.52 6.15 8.19
C ARG A 257 -15.59 5.12 7.06
N ARG A 258 -14.48 4.41 6.82
CA ARG A 258 -14.37 3.30 5.87
C ARG A 258 -13.76 2.10 6.61
N PRO A 259 -14.30 0.88 6.50
CA PRO A 259 -13.75 -0.25 7.26
C PRO A 259 -12.31 -0.58 6.85
N TRP A 260 -11.99 -0.48 5.56
CA TRP A 260 -10.63 -0.70 5.02
C TRP A 260 -9.64 0.48 5.22
N ARG A 261 -9.98 1.50 6.02
CA ARG A 261 -9.06 2.61 6.36
C ARG A 261 -9.09 2.93 7.86
N PRO A 262 -8.24 2.28 8.67
CA PRO A 262 -8.14 2.54 10.10
C PRO A 262 -7.79 3.99 10.46
N SER A 263 -7.13 4.73 9.54
CA SER A 263 -6.90 6.18 9.65
C SER A 263 -8.17 6.99 9.88
N ASP A 264 -9.25 6.63 9.18
CA ASP A 264 -10.46 7.46 9.04
C ASP A 264 -11.30 7.42 10.33
N TRP A 265 -11.04 6.43 11.19
CA TRP A 265 -11.67 6.22 12.51
C TRP A 265 -11.00 6.99 13.65
N ARG A 266 -9.89 7.70 13.37
CA ARG A 266 -9.20 8.53 14.36
C ARG A 266 -9.86 9.87 14.65
N ARG A 267 -10.78 10.29 13.79
CA ARG A 267 -11.53 11.54 13.92
C ARG A 267 -12.70 11.33 14.88
N THR A 268 -12.45 11.61 16.15
CA THR A 268 -13.35 11.41 17.30
C THR A 268 -14.02 12.70 17.80
N ALA A 269 -13.61 13.85 17.29
CA ALA A 269 -14.31 15.12 17.41
C ALA A 269 -14.68 15.66 16.03
N TYR A 270 -15.77 16.41 15.93
CA TYR A 270 -16.16 17.18 14.74
C TYR A 270 -15.39 18.50 14.65
N PRO A 271 -15.11 19.02 13.44
CA PRO A 271 -14.53 20.34 13.26
C PRO A 271 -15.52 21.45 13.61
N ALA A 272 -14.99 22.59 14.03
CA ALA A 272 -15.77 23.77 14.39
C ALA A 272 -15.45 24.97 13.49
N LEU A 273 -16.45 25.82 13.26
CA LEU A 273 -16.30 27.14 12.68
C LEU A 273 -16.88 28.15 13.66
N LEU A 274 -16.06 29.11 14.07
CA LEU A 274 -16.47 30.31 14.80
C LEU A 274 -16.53 31.49 13.83
N ILE A 275 -17.68 32.16 13.73
CA ILE A 275 -17.84 33.39 12.94
C ILE A 275 -18.24 34.50 13.91
N ASP A 276 -17.42 35.53 14.02
CA ASP A 276 -17.73 36.74 14.79
C ASP A 276 -18.35 37.85 13.94
N HIS A 277 -18.98 38.81 14.60
CA HIS A 277 -19.53 40.03 14.00
C HIS A 277 -20.56 39.81 12.87
N VAL A 278 -21.36 38.75 12.94
CA VAL A 278 -22.37 38.48 11.89
C VAL A 278 -23.56 39.43 12.02
N ALA A 279 -23.90 40.07 10.91
CA ALA A 279 -25.04 40.98 10.80
C ALA A 279 -25.82 40.71 9.48
N PRO A 280 -27.14 40.96 9.45
CA PRO A 280 -27.90 40.97 8.20
C PRO A 280 -27.24 41.90 7.17
N GLY A 281 -27.00 41.39 5.96
CA GLY A 281 -26.37 42.15 4.87
C GLY A 281 -24.83 42.12 4.84
N ASN A 282 -24.13 41.62 5.87
CA ASN A 282 -22.68 41.40 5.77
C ASN A 282 -22.35 40.00 5.22
N VAL A 283 -21.10 39.79 4.79
CA VAL A 283 -20.66 38.56 4.11
C VAL A 283 -20.68 37.34 5.05
N GLY A 284 -20.52 37.57 6.36
CA GLY A 284 -20.78 36.56 7.39
C GLY A 284 -22.24 36.08 7.37
N GLY A 285 -23.19 37.02 7.27
CA GLY A 285 -24.62 36.73 7.11
C GLY A 285 -24.95 35.97 5.81
N GLU A 286 -24.35 36.38 4.68
CA GLU A 286 -24.49 35.65 3.41
C GLU A 286 -23.98 34.21 3.53
N LEU A 287 -22.79 34.01 4.11
CA LEU A 287 -22.20 32.69 4.33
C LEU A 287 -23.08 31.82 5.24
N VAL A 288 -23.65 32.37 6.31
CA VAL A 288 -24.57 31.65 7.21
C VAL A 288 -25.85 31.22 6.48
N ARG A 289 -26.47 32.12 5.69
CA ARG A 289 -27.62 31.77 4.82
C ARG A 289 -27.27 30.65 3.85
N LEU A 290 -26.17 30.80 3.11
CA LEU A 290 -25.72 29.85 2.10
C LEU A 290 -25.45 28.45 2.68
N ILE A 291 -24.97 28.36 3.93
CA ILE A 291 -24.81 27.07 4.62
C ILE A 291 -26.17 26.46 4.95
N GLY A 292 -27.14 27.25 5.42
CA GLY A 292 -28.52 26.79 5.63
C GLY A 292 -29.15 26.26 4.33
N ASP A 293 -29.04 27.02 3.24
CA ASP A 293 -29.51 26.65 1.90
C ASP A 293 -28.89 25.33 1.45
N VAL A 294 -27.55 25.26 1.37
CA VAL A 294 -26.84 24.07 0.85
C VAL A 294 -27.10 22.83 1.73
N ARG A 295 -27.28 22.98 3.05
CA ARG A 295 -27.66 21.86 3.94
C ARG A 295 -29.09 21.37 3.67
N THR A 296 -30.04 22.27 3.43
CA THR A 296 -31.42 21.93 3.08
C THR A 296 -31.52 21.32 1.69
N GLU A 297 -30.97 21.99 0.67
CA GLU A 297 -31.01 21.60 -0.74
C GLU A 297 -30.30 20.26 -1.00
N THR A 298 -29.13 20.01 -0.39
CA THR A 298 -28.40 18.73 -0.57
C THR A 298 -28.93 17.61 0.33
N GLY A 299 -29.61 17.97 1.42
CA GLY A 299 -30.17 17.05 2.42
C GLY A 299 -29.15 16.18 3.17
N ARG A 300 -27.84 16.37 2.95
CA ARG A 300 -26.76 15.51 3.46
C ARG A 300 -26.07 16.14 4.67
N ASN A 301 -26.09 15.45 5.81
CA ASN A 301 -25.26 15.79 6.96
C ASN A 301 -23.79 15.99 6.52
N ASP A 302 -23.20 17.10 6.96
CA ASP A 302 -21.78 17.38 6.93
C ASP A 302 -21.24 17.40 8.38
N PRO A 303 -19.92 17.34 8.59
CA PRO A 303 -19.35 17.23 9.93
C PRO A 303 -19.05 18.59 10.60
N LEU A 304 -19.42 19.73 10.03
CA LEU A 304 -19.04 21.05 10.57
C LEU A 304 -20.03 21.52 11.64
N LEU A 305 -19.55 21.74 12.87
CA LEU A 305 -20.30 22.52 13.85
C LEU A 305 -20.01 24.00 13.62
N ILE A 306 -21.03 24.85 13.66
CA ILE A 306 -20.89 26.29 13.40
C ILE A 306 -21.45 27.04 14.60
N VAL A 307 -20.69 28.00 15.11
CA VAL A 307 -21.14 28.97 16.10
C VAL A 307 -20.92 30.36 15.53
N VAL A 308 -21.97 31.16 15.57
CA VAL A 308 -22.06 32.53 15.09
C VAL A 308 -22.21 33.44 16.30
N SER A 309 -21.47 34.54 16.33
CA SER A 309 -21.67 35.69 17.22
C SER A 309 -22.16 36.84 16.35
N GLY A 310 -23.27 37.47 16.73
CA GLY A 310 -23.93 38.47 15.91
C GLY A 310 -24.97 39.30 16.67
N GLY A 311 -25.63 40.20 15.95
CA GLY A 311 -26.73 41.00 16.51
C GLY A 311 -28.02 40.18 16.68
N GLN A 312 -29.16 40.84 16.46
CA GLN A 312 -30.45 40.16 16.36
C GLN A 312 -30.39 39.04 15.30
N PRO A 313 -31.01 37.88 15.55
CA PRO A 313 -31.06 36.77 14.60
C PRO A 313 -31.91 37.12 13.37
N PRO A 314 -31.81 36.34 12.28
CA PRO A 314 -32.76 36.41 11.17
C PRO A 314 -34.22 36.32 11.66
N PRO A 315 -35.14 37.16 11.15
CA PRO A 315 -36.50 37.30 11.67
C PRO A 315 -37.41 36.08 11.41
N GLU A 316 -36.94 35.08 10.67
CA GLU A 316 -37.64 33.81 10.43
C GLU A 316 -37.44 32.78 11.55
N LEU A 317 -36.66 33.12 12.59
CA LEU A 317 -36.41 32.27 13.77
C LEU A 317 -37.40 32.56 14.91
N PRO A 318 -37.69 31.57 15.79
CA PRO A 318 -38.36 31.82 17.07
C PRO A 318 -37.48 32.67 17.99
N GLU A 319 -38.05 33.14 19.10
CA GLU A 319 -37.34 33.93 20.10
C GLU A 319 -36.09 33.20 20.63
N PRO A 320 -34.96 33.90 20.88
CA PRO A 320 -33.75 33.25 21.39
C PRO A 320 -33.94 32.67 22.80
N HIS A 321 -33.69 31.37 22.93
CA HIS A 321 -33.67 30.69 24.22
C HIS A 321 -32.50 31.21 25.08
N PRO A 322 -32.63 31.27 26.42
CA PRO A 322 -31.51 31.60 27.29
C PRO A 322 -30.43 30.48 27.23
N LEU A 323 -29.17 30.83 27.46
CA LEU A 323 -28.05 29.87 27.45
C LEU A 323 -28.22 28.70 28.45
N THR A 324 -29.01 28.89 29.51
CA THR A 324 -29.38 27.87 30.50
C THR A 324 -30.16 26.71 29.88
N GLU A 325 -31.04 27.02 28.93
CA GLU A 325 -31.90 26.06 28.20
C GLU A 325 -31.22 25.51 26.93
N ALA A 326 -29.96 25.83 26.68
CA ALA A 326 -29.30 25.53 25.40
C ALA A 326 -29.27 24.03 25.02
N ASP A 327 -29.19 23.13 26.01
CA ASP A 327 -29.25 21.68 25.75
C ASP A 327 -30.68 21.23 25.37
N GLU A 328 -31.73 21.89 25.89
CA GLU A 328 -33.14 21.63 25.57
C GLU A 328 -33.51 22.21 24.20
N ALA A 329 -33.16 23.48 23.94
CA ALA A 329 -33.35 24.14 22.64
C ALA A 329 -32.66 23.39 21.46
N TYR A 330 -31.52 22.72 21.72
CA TYR A 330 -30.91 21.84 20.72
C TYR A 330 -31.72 20.55 20.48
N ASP A 331 -32.25 19.92 21.53
CA ASP A 331 -32.99 18.66 21.38
C ASP A 331 -34.38 18.93 20.75
N GLU A 332 -35.07 20.02 21.10
CA GLU A 332 -36.27 20.52 20.39
C GLU A 332 -36.00 20.76 18.90
N TRP A 333 -34.94 21.50 18.58
CA TRP A 333 -34.51 21.71 17.19
C TRP A 333 -34.23 20.39 16.47
N ALA A 334 -33.59 19.43 17.14
CA ALA A 334 -33.25 18.14 16.55
C ALA A 334 -34.50 17.31 16.19
N GLU A 335 -35.57 17.44 16.96
CA GLU A 335 -36.88 16.82 16.71
C GLU A 335 -37.70 17.55 15.64
N ALA A 336 -37.67 18.89 15.58
CA ALA A 336 -38.37 19.69 14.57
C ALA A 336 -37.72 19.66 13.17
N LEU A 337 -36.39 19.56 13.11
CA LEU A 337 -35.58 19.62 11.89
C LEU A 337 -36.02 18.70 10.72
N PRO A 338 -36.50 17.45 10.92
CA PRO A 338 -37.03 16.62 9.84
C PRO A 338 -38.22 17.27 9.12
N GLU A 339 -39.14 17.93 9.84
CA GLU A 339 -40.28 18.62 9.25
C GLU A 339 -39.85 19.95 8.61
N MET A 340 -39.06 20.77 9.32
CA MET A 340 -38.57 22.05 8.79
C MET A 340 -37.85 21.85 7.44
N ARG A 341 -37.08 20.76 7.30
CA ARG A 341 -36.44 20.35 6.04
C ARG A 341 -37.43 19.86 4.97
N ARG A 342 -38.50 19.14 5.35
CA ARG A 342 -39.55 18.70 4.40
C ARG A 342 -40.28 19.91 3.81
N LEU A 343 -40.57 20.90 4.66
CA LEU A 343 -41.21 22.16 4.28
C LEU A 343 -40.24 23.18 3.66
N ARG A 344 -38.92 22.90 3.65
CA ARG A 344 -37.85 23.83 3.22
C ARG A 344 -37.93 25.21 3.90
N ARG A 345 -38.26 25.26 5.19
CA ARG A 345 -38.34 26.54 5.91
C ARG A 345 -36.99 27.29 5.84
N PRO A 346 -36.98 28.63 5.69
CA PRO A 346 -35.78 29.42 5.91
C PRO A 346 -35.24 29.19 7.33
N ALA A 347 -33.96 29.48 7.54
CA ALA A 347 -33.26 29.33 8.82
C ALA A 347 -33.32 27.93 9.49
N ALA A 348 -33.85 26.88 8.84
CA ALA A 348 -34.13 25.56 9.46
C ALA A 348 -32.96 24.81 10.13
N TRP A 349 -31.72 25.28 9.98
CA TRP A 349 -30.54 24.71 10.64
C TRP A 349 -29.95 25.59 11.74
N LEU A 350 -30.53 26.76 12.00
CA LEU A 350 -30.12 27.69 13.05
C LEU A 350 -30.86 27.40 14.36
N VAL A 351 -30.16 27.63 15.47
CA VAL A 351 -30.71 27.66 16.84
C VAL A 351 -30.23 28.96 17.47
N ALA A 352 -31.16 29.84 17.86
CA ALA A 352 -30.84 31.12 18.48
C ALA A 352 -30.75 30.98 20.00
N LEU A 353 -29.63 31.45 20.56
CA LEU A 353 -29.35 31.46 21.99
C LEU A 353 -28.95 32.88 22.41
N ARG A 354 -29.48 33.38 23.53
CA ARG A 354 -29.07 34.65 24.14
C ARG A 354 -28.50 34.44 25.54
N PRO A 355 -27.51 35.24 25.96
CA PRO A 355 -27.18 35.40 27.37
C PRO A 355 -28.43 35.70 28.19
N ASP A 356 -28.49 35.17 29.41
CA ASP A 356 -29.60 35.41 30.32
C ASP A 356 -29.47 36.82 30.94
N ASP A 357 -30.47 37.66 30.72
CA ASP A 357 -30.53 39.04 31.21
C ASP A 357 -30.73 39.13 32.74
N SER A 358 -31.06 38.01 33.41
CA SER A 358 -31.33 37.95 34.87
C SER A 358 -30.04 37.97 35.71
N GLY A 359 -29.37 39.13 35.73
CA GLY A 359 -28.15 39.41 36.51
C GLY A 359 -28.27 39.34 38.04
N THR A 360 -29.31 38.71 38.59
CA THR A 360 -29.52 38.45 40.02
C THR A 360 -28.89 37.12 40.48
N GLY A 361 -28.57 36.21 39.57
CA GLY A 361 -27.81 35.00 39.88
C GLY A 361 -26.32 35.29 40.17
N PRO A 362 -25.70 34.71 41.21
CA PRO A 362 -24.26 34.85 41.42
C PRO A 362 -23.50 34.18 40.26
N PRO A 363 -22.49 34.85 39.65
CA PRO A 363 -21.83 34.34 38.44
C PRO A 363 -21.19 32.97 38.68
N SER A 364 -21.49 32.03 37.78
CA SER A 364 -21.23 30.60 37.93
C SER A 364 -19.78 30.31 38.34
N ARG A 365 -19.58 29.89 39.60
CA ARG A 365 -18.26 29.62 40.20
C ARG A 365 -17.69 28.26 39.75
N GLY A 366 -17.71 27.99 38.45
CA GLY A 366 -17.19 26.78 37.81
C GLY A 366 -16.07 27.10 36.82
N GLY A 367 -14.91 26.44 36.97
CA GLY A 367 -13.84 26.54 35.98
C GLY A 367 -14.17 25.75 34.71
N MET A 368 -14.13 26.42 33.55
CA MET A 368 -14.30 25.76 32.25
C MET A 368 -13.31 24.60 32.08
N ARG A 369 -13.83 23.41 31.76
CA ARG A 369 -13.00 22.24 31.48
C ARG A 369 -12.61 22.22 30.00
N PRO A 370 -11.32 22.15 29.63
CA PRO A 370 -10.89 22.12 28.24
C PRO A 370 -11.38 20.86 27.51
N PHE A 371 -11.82 21.01 26.26
CA PHE A 371 -12.35 19.88 25.51
C PHE A 371 -11.25 18.92 25.04
N SER A 372 -11.26 17.69 25.57
CA SER A 372 -10.41 16.61 25.08
C SER A 372 -11.19 15.69 24.13
N ALA A 373 -10.75 15.63 22.88
CA ALA A 373 -11.31 14.72 21.88
C ALA A 373 -11.10 13.25 22.32
N PRO A 374 -12.15 12.40 22.37
CA PRO A 374 -12.04 11.03 22.87
C PRO A 374 -10.94 10.21 22.16
N ASP A 375 -10.32 9.27 22.88
CA ASP A 375 -9.33 8.40 22.25
C ASP A 375 -9.97 7.49 21.18
N PRO A 376 -9.30 7.25 20.05
CA PRO A 376 -9.84 6.51 18.94
C PRO A 376 -9.72 5.00 19.18
N PRO A 377 -10.49 4.16 18.46
CA PRO A 377 -10.45 2.71 18.62
C PRO A 377 -9.02 2.16 18.54
N TRP A 378 -8.67 1.20 19.37
CA TRP A 378 -7.30 0.65 19.45
C TRP A 378 -6.78 0.18 18.09
N TRP A 379 -7.64 -0.47 17.31
CA TRP A 379 -7.38 -0.94 15.94
C TRP A 379 -7.11 0.17 14.90
N SER A 380 -7.43 1.43 15.22
CA SER A 380 -7.10 2.59 14.38
C SER A 380 -5.63 3.02 14.43
N ARG A 381 -4.86 2.56 15.43
CA ARG A 381 -3.48 3.01 15.75
C ARG A 381 -2.46 2.62 14.65
N ARG A 382 -1.32 3.34 14.54
CA ARG A 382 -0.43 3.25 13.34
C ARG A 382 0.29 1.90 13.26
N PHE A 383 0.60 1.29 14.40
CA PHE A 383 1.39 0.06 14.46
C PHE A 383 0.64 -1.18 13.97
N LEU A 384 -0.69 -1.26 14.09
CA LEU A 384 -1.43 -2.48 13.74
C LEU A 384 -1.43 -2.84 12.25
N PRO A 385 -1.72 -1.94 11.30
CA PRO A 385 -1.57 -2.28 9.87
C PRO A 385 -0.10 -2.52 9.49
N ALA A 386 0.87 -1.91 10.17
CA ALA A 386 2.30 -2.17 9.94
C ALA A 386 2.72 -3.55 10.46
N ALA A 387 2.29 -3.93 11.67
CA ALA A 387 2.53 -5.24 12.27
C ALA A 387 1.83 -6.36 11.49
N LEU A 388 0.59 -6.16 11.04
CA LEU A 388 -0.08 -7.10 10.15
C LEU A 388 0.68 -7.27 8.82
N CYS A 389 1.20 -6.19 8.24
CA CYS A 389 2.02 -6.26 7.04
C CYS A 389 3.33 -7.03 7.29
N LEU A 390 4.03 -6.77 8.41
CA LEU A 390 5.23 -7.51 8.82
C LEU A 390 4.95 -9.00 9.04
N VAL A 391 3.84 -9.35 9.70
CA VAL A 391 3.42 -10.75 9.90
C VAL A 391 3.10 -11.43 8.56
N LEU A 392 2.43 -10.74 7.63
CA LEU A 392 2.15 -11.29 6.29
C LEU A 392 3.44 -11.46 5.47
N VAL A 393 4.39 -10.53 5.55
CA VAL A 393 5.70 -10.65 4.88
C VAL A 393 6.53 -11.79 5.50
N ALA A 394 6.55 -11.92 6.83
CA ALA A 394 7.23 -13.01 7.51
C ALA A 394 6.61 -14.38 7.17
N ALA A 395 5.27 -14.48 7.17
CA ALA A 395 4.56 -15.70 6.80
C ALA A 395 4.79 -16.07 5.32
N LEU A 396 4.80 -15.09 4.41
CA LEU A 396 5.12 -15.30 3.00
C LEU A 396 6.58 -15.74 2.80
N GLY A 397 7.52 -15.16 3.56
CA GLY A 397 8.93 -15.56 3.54
C GLY A 397 9.16 -16.98 4.05
N VAL A 398 8.51 -17.36 5.16
CA VAL A 398 8.52 -18.74 5.68
C VAL A 398 7.88 -19.71 4.68
N TRP A 399 6.74 -19.34 4.08
CA TRP A 399 6.07 -20.18 3.08
C TRP A 399 6.92 -20.38 1.84
N ALA A 400 7.52 -19.32 1.29
CA ALA A 400 8.43 -19.41 0.14
C ALA A 400 9.67 -20.27 0.47
N GLY A 401 10.33 -20.00 1.61
CA GLY A 401 11.47 -20.79 2.07
C GLY A 401 11.13 -22.27 2.29
N SER A 402 9.93 -22.59 2.78
CA SER A 402 9.47 -23.98 2.97
C SER A 402 9.16 -24.72 1.67
N ARG A 403 9.05 -24.02 0.54
CA ARG A 403 8.71 -24.58 -0.77
C ARG A 403 9.92 -24.79 -1.69
N TRP A 404 11.11 -24.35 -1.30
CA TRP A 404 12.36 -24.53 -2.04
C TRP A 404 13.28 -25.48 -1.26
N ALA A 405 13.74 -26.55 -1.92
CA ALA A 405 14.72 -27.46 -1.32
C ALA A 405 16.06 -26.72 -1.09
N PRO A 406 16.79 -26.98 0.02
CA PRO A 406 18.06 -26.30 0.31
C PRO A 406 19.07 -26.43 -0.84
N GLY A 407 19.36 -25.31 -1.51
CA GLY A 407 20.27 -25.29 -2.65
C GLY A 407 19.74 -25.99 -3.90
N CYS A 408 18.44 -25.90 -4.18
CA CYS A 408 17.89 -26.06 -5.52
C CYS A 408 17.15 -24.77 -5.92
N HIS A 409 17.84 -23.89 -6.65
CA HIS A 409 17.36 -22.53 -6.90
C HIS A 409 17.58 -22.14 -8.38
N PRO A 410 16.51 -21.81 -9.14
CA PRO A 410 16.68 -21.27 -10.48
C PRO A 410 17.37 -19.90 -10.39
N SER A 411 18.53 -19.77 -11.02
CA SER A 411 19.40 -18.60 -10.87
C SER A 411 18.86 -17.39 -11.65
N LEU A 412 18.38 -16.38 -10.94
CA LEU A 412 17.92 -15.11 -11.54
C LEU A 412 19.07 -14.19 -12.02
N THR A 413 20.33 -14.53 -11.73
CA THR A 413 21.48 -13.61 -11.84
C THR A 413 22.78 -14.25 -12.35
N GLY A 414 22.71 -15.23 -13.26
CA GLY A 414 23.85 -15.66 -14.09
C GLY A 414 24.11 -17.17 -14.18
N GLY A 415 24.71 -17.58 -15.30
CA GLY A 415 24.98 -18.98 -15.68
C GLY A 415 23.93 -19.57 -16.62
N ARG A 416 24.29 -20.61 -17.39
CA ARG A 416 23.32 -21.47 -18.08
C ARG A 416 22.91 -22.56 -17.10
N VAL A 417 21.90 -22.25 -16.28
CA VAL A 417 21.37 -23.10 -15.22
C VAL A 417 19.85 -23.20 -15.36
N SER A 418 19.32 -24.41 -15.42
CA SER A 418 17.88 -24.67 -15.40
C SER A 418 17.61 -25.85 -14.48
N VAL A 419 16.86 -25.64 -13.39
CA VAL A 419 16.57 -26.67 -12.38
C VAL A 419 15.14 -26.57 -11.84
N GLU A 420 14.54 -27.73 -11.59
CA GLU A 420 13.21 -27.92 -11.02
C GLU A 420 13.29 -28.79 -9.76
N VAL A 421 12.56 -28.42 -8.70
CA VAL A 421 12.33 -29.29 -7.55
C VAL A 421 11.15 -30.21 -7.86
N VAL A 422 11.44 -31.47 -8.13
CA VAL A 422 10.41 -32.50 -8.45
C VAL A 422 9.68 -32.99 -7.19
N ALA A 423 8.58 -33.72 -7.36
CA ALA A 423 7.69 -34.11 -6.27
C ALA A 423 8.33 -35.00 -5.17
N SER A 424 9.47 -35.64 -5.42
CA SER A 424 10.25 -36.36 -4.40
C SER A 424 11.08 -35.45 -3.49
N GLY A 425 11.19 -34.16 -3.82
CA GLY A 425 12.08 -33.18 -3.16
C GLY A 425 13.49 -33.10 -3.76
N GLU A 426 13.76 -33.83 -4.84
CA GLU A 426 15.04 -33.83 -5.56
C GLU A 426 15.19 -32.62 -6.51
N CYS A 427 16.44 -32.30 -6.89
CA CYS A 427 16.78 -31.17 -7.74
C CYS A 427 17.21 -31.63 -9.14
N VAL A 428 16.31 -31.59 -10.12
CA VAL A 428 16.49 -32.14 -11.47
C VAL A 428 16.78 -31.00 -12.45
N GLY A 429 17.67 -31.21 -13.42
CA GLY A 429 18.03 -30.20 -14.43
C GLY A 429 19.53 -30.14 -14.69
N TYR A 430 20.07 -28.96 -15.05
CA TYR A 430 21.48 -28.76 -15.37
C TYR A 430 22.08 -27.44 -14.87
N SER A 431 23.41 -27.40 -14.75
CA SER A 431 24.22 -26.24 -14.38
C SER A 431 25.60 -26.27 -15.05
N ASP A 432 26.05 -25.12 -15.53
CA ASP A 432 27.43 -24.90 -16.01
C ASP A 432 28.32 -24.13 -15.01
N SER A 433 27.77 -23.74 -13.86
CA SER A 433 28.36 -22.72 -12.98
C SER A 433 28.10 -22.94 -11.49
N ALA A 434 28.89 -22.27 -10.65
CA ALA A 434 28.78 -22.36 -9.19
C ALA A 434 27.49 -21.73 -8.61
N ALA A 435 26.58 -21.21 -9.44
CA ALA A 435 25.25 -20.76 -9.01
C ALA A 435 24.35 -21.92 -8.57
N GLN A 436 24.59 -23.13 -9.10
CA GLN A 436 23.88 -24.35 -8.71
C GLN A 436 24.85 -25.53 -8.72
N VAL A 437 25.01 -26.18 -7.56
CA VAL A 437 25.80 -27.40 -7.35
C VAL A 437 24.82 -28.50 -6.93
N PHE A 438 24.89 -29.68 -7.52
CA PHE A 438 24.03 -30.80 -7.14
C PHE A 438 24.57 -31.49 -5.88
N ASN A 439 23.64 -32.04 -5.09
CA ASN A 439 23.84 -32.76 -3.84
C ASN A 439 24.37 -31.94 -2.63
N ASN A 440 23.44 -31.49 -1.79
CA ASN A 440 23.73 -30.79 -0.53
C ASN A 440 23.61 -31.67 0.72
N ASP A 441 23.45 -32.98 0.56
CA ASP A 441 23.42 -33.91 1.70
C ASP A 441 24.84 -34.07 2.31
N PRO A 442 24.95 -34.42 3.60
CA PRO A 442 26.25 -34.63 4.25
C PRO A 442 26.91 -35.91 3.75
N GLY A 443 28.24 -35.93 3.69
CA GLY A 443 29.04 -37.04 3.14
C GLY A 443 29.40 -36.86 1.67
N GLN A 444 28.71 -35.97 0.94
CA GLN A 444 28.93 -35.74 -0.51
C GLN A 444 29.87 -34.55 -0.79
N GLU A 445 30.74 -34.19 0.16
CA GLU A 445 31.69 -33.08 0.04
C GLU A 445 32.66 -33.25 -1.14
N GLY A 446 33.02 -34.49 -1.50
CA GLY A 446 33.84 -34.79 -2.68
C GLY A 446 33.12 -34.42 -3.98
N LEU A 447 31.89 -34.91 -4.16
CA LEU A 447 31.06 -34.63 -5.34
C LEU A 447 30.80 -33.13 -5.53
N ARG A 448 30.60 -32.37 -4.44
CA ARG A 448 30.47 -30.90 -4.51
C ARG A 448 31.78 -30.22 -4.93
N LYS A 449 32.93 -30.65 -4.41
CA LYS A 449 34.25 -30.09 -4.76
C LYS A 449 34.57 -30.27 -6.23
N ILE A 450 34.29 -31.44 -6.83
CA ILE A 450 34.62 -31.66 -8.24
C ILE A 450 33.73 -30.85 -9.20
N GLN A 451 32.42 -30.74 -8.92
CA GLN A 451 31.53 -29.83 -9.65
C GLN A 451 32.05 -28.39 -9.58
N GLN A 452 32.43 -27.89 -8.39
CA GLN A 452 32.99 -26.55 -8.23
C GLN A 452 34.31 -26.35 -9.00
N ARG A 453 35.14 -27.39 -9.10
CA ARG A 453 36.38 -27.39 -9.90
C ARG A 453 36.08 -27.28 -11.39
N ILE A 454 35.15 -28.09 -11.91
CA ILE A 454 34.65 -28.02 -13.29
C ILE A 454 34.09 -26.63 -13.58
N PHE A 455 33.27 -26.07 -12.69
CA PHE A 455 32.70 -24.73 -12.88
C PHE A 455 33.75 -23.62 -12.85
N ALA A 456 34.90 -23.82 -12.18
CA ALA A 456 36.04 -22.91 -12.27
C ALA A 456 36.82 -23.09 -13.59
N GLN A 457 36.99 -24.33 -14.06
CA GLN A 457 37.64 -24.66 -15.33
C GLN A 457 36.81 -24.18 -16.54
N ASN A 458 35.48 -24.26 -16.48
CA ASN A 458 34.55 -23.67 -17.47
C ASN A 458 34.81 -22.17 -17.65
N ARG A 459 34.92 -21.40 -16.55
CA ARG A 459 35.22 -19.97 -16.61
C ARG A 459 36.61 -19.71 -17.19
N ALA A 460 37.62 -20.46 -16.76
CA ALA A 460 38.98 -20.32 -17.29
C ALA A 460 39.06 -20.67 -18.80
N ALA A 461 38.29 -21.65 -19.28
CA ALA A 461 38.21 -21.99 -20.70
C ALA A 461 37.49 -20.92 -21.52
N GLU A 462 36.36 -20.39 -21.03
CA GLU A 462 35.64 -19.25 -21.63
C GLU A 462 36.52 -18.00 -21.70
N GLU A 463 37.24 -17.65 -20.61
CA GLU A 463 38.20 -16.54 -20.62
C GLU A 463 39.35 -16.75 -21.62
N VAL A 464 39.90 -17.96 -21.72
CA VAL A 464 40.97 -18.27 -22.69
C VAL A 464 40.44 -18.20 -24.11
N TRP A 465 39.20 -18.67 -24.37
CA TRP A 465 38.55 -18.55 -25.67
C TRP A 465 38.37 -17.09 -26.07
N GLN A 466 37.82 -16.25 -25.18
CA GLN A 466 37.68 -14.81 -25.40
C GLN A 466 39.04 -14.13 -25.60
N ARG A 467 40.03 -14.40 -24.74
CA ARG A 467 41.40 -13.85 -24.86
C ARG A 467 42.16 -14.35 -26.10
N SER A 468 41.75 -15.47 -26.70
CA SER A 468 42.33 -15.99 -27.95
C SER A 468 41.80 -15.31 -29.21
N ASP A 469 40.85 -14.36 -29.08
CA ASP A 469 40.00 -13.87 -30.17
C ASP A 469 39.22 -15.00 -30.85
N ARG A 470 38.67 -15.91 -30.02
CA ARG A 470 37.84 -17.06 -30.40
C ARG A 470 38.45 -18.07 -31.38
N ARG A 471 39.77 -17.98 -31.66
CA ARG A 471 40.48 -18.84 -32.64
C ARG A 471 40.55 -20.32 -32.27
N ARG A 472 40.54 -20.67 -30.97
CA ARG A 472 40.43 -22.08 -30.54
C ARG A 472 38.98 -22.55 -30.61
N PRO A 473 38.67 -23.74 -31.17
CA PRO A 473 37.32 -24.32 -31.10
C PRO A 473 36.84 -24.42 -29.65
N PHE A 474 35.59 -24.04 -29.38
CA PHE A 474 35.00 -24.10 -28.04
C PHE A 474 33.80 -25.05 -28.08
N LEU A 475 33.88 -26.14 -27.29
CA LEU A 475 32.98 -27.28 -27.34
C LEU A 475 32.35 -27.51 -25.96
N THR A 476 31.05 -27.77 -25.94
CA THR A 476 30.28 -28.04 -24.72
C THR A 476 29.88 -29.51 -24.67
N LEU A 477 30.23 -30.20 -23.59
CA LEU A 477 29.89 -31.59 -23.32
C LEU A 477 29.00 -31.66 -22.08
N VAL A 478 27.87 -32.36 -22.17
CA VAL A 478 26.95 -32.52 -21.03
C VAL A 478 27.25 -33.83 -20.30
N TYR A 479 27.55 -33.77 -19.01
CA TYR A 479 27.49 -34.93 -18.12
C TYR A 479 26.07 -35.03 -17.54
N LEU A 480 25.33 -36.09 -17.85
CA LEU A 480 24.01 -36.37 -17.28
C LEU A 480 24.12 -37.59 -16.36
N GLY A 481 24.11 -37.36 -15.04
CA GLY A 481 24.29 -38.42 -14.02
C GLY A 481 23.16 -38.47 -12.98
N THR A 482 23.29 -39.42 -12.04
CA THR A 482 22.39 -39.66 -10.90
C THR A 482 22.83 -38.88 -9.66
N LEU A 483 22.88 -37.55 -9.74
CA LEU A 483 23.53 -36.69 -8.74
C LEU A 483 22.70 -36.42 -7.46
N THR A 484 21.44 -36.84 -7.38
CA THR A 484 20.62 -36.78 -6.14
C THR A 484 19.82 -38.06 -5.92
N GLY A 485 19.30 -38.25 -4.71
CA GLY A 485 18.39 -39.34 -4.41
C GLY A 485 18.06 -39.51 -2.94
N ASN A 486 18.42 -40.65 -2.36
CA ASN A 486 18.21 -40.91 -0.94
C ASN A 486 19.14 -40.02 -0.11
N ARG A 487 18.64 -39.43 0.99
CA ARG A 487 19.47 -38.63 1.90
C ARG A 487 20.53 -39.49 2.58
N THR A 488 21.78 -39.08 2.46
CA THR A 488 22.95 -39.75 3.03
C THR A 488 23.27 -39.24 4.44
N ARG A 489 24.17 -39.94 5.13
CA ARG A 489 24.78 -39.48 6.40
C ARG A 489 26.20 -38.95 6.19
N ALA A 490 26.72 -38.23 7.18
CA ALA A 490 28.07 -37.66 7.16
C ALA A 490 29.20 -38.71 7.07
N ASP A 491 28.89 -39.97 7.36
CA ASP A 491 29.75 -41.15 7.28
C ASP A 491 29.53 -42.00 6.01
N GLU A 492 28.70 -41.54 5.05
CA GLU A 492 28.25 -42.31 3.89
C GLU A 492 28.46 -41.53 2.56
N GLU A 493 29.47 -41.88 1.76
CA GLU A 493 29.64 -41.36 0.40
C GLU A 493 28.92 -42.29 -0.60
N SER A 494 27.78 -41.86 -1.15
CA SER A 494 26.93 -42.71 -2.01
C SER A 494 27.16 -42.52 -3.52
N TYR A 495 27.79 -41.42 -3.91
CA TYR A 495 27.93 -40.98 -5.31
C TYR A 495 29.39 -41.00 -5.77
N VAL A 496 30.13 -42.02 -5.32
CA VAL A 496 31.56 -42.21 -5.62
C VAL A 496 31.79 -42.34 -7.12
N SER A 497 30.94 -43.10 -7.82
CA SER A 497 31.10 -43.35 -9.26
C SER A 497 30.97 -42.05 -10.06
N GLU A 498 29.93 -41.25 -9.78
CA GLU A 498 29.70 -39.96 -10.40
C GLU A 498 30.79 -38.94 -10.04
N ARG A 499 31.35 -39.02 -8.82
CA ARG A 499 32.53 -38.20 -8.45
C ARG A 499 33.75 -38.57 -9.28
N GLU A 500 34.10 -39.85 -9.38
CA GLU A 500 35.27 -40.33 -10.13
C GLU A 500 35.13 -40.05 -11.65
N GLU A 501 33.93 -40.18 -12.22
CA GLU A 501 33.65 -39.79 -13.61
C GLU A 501 33.88 -38.28 -13.83
N LEU A 502 33.34 -37.43 -12.95
CA LEU A 502 33.56 -35.98 -13.00
C LEU A 502 35.04 -35.62 -12.75
N GLU A 503 35.78 -36.38 -11.92
CA GLU A 503 37.22 -36.18 -11.70
C GLU A 503 38.05 -36.52 -12.94
N GLY A 504 37.67 -37.57 -13.68
CA GLY A 504 38.21 -37.85 -15.01
C GLY A 504 37.94 -36.72 -16.00
N MET A 505 36.70 -36.25 -16.09
CA MET A 505 36.32 -35.17 -17.02
C MET A 505 37.01 -33.84 -16.69
N ALA A 506 37.08 -33.46 -15.40
CA ALA A 506 37.81 -32.27 -14.94
C ALA A 506 39.32 -32.34 -15.23
N THR A 507 39.88 -33.55 -15.21
CA THR A 507 41.30 -33.77 -15.53
C THR A 507 41.56 -33.63 -17.04
N ALA A 508 40.69 -34.19 -17.88
CA ALA A 508 40.74 -34.00 -19.34
C ALA A 508 40.54 -32.52 -19.74
N GLN A 509 39.57 -31.83 -19.12
CA GLN A 509 39.35 -30.38 -19.32
C GLN A 509 40.58 -29.56 -18.93
N TYR A 510 41.27 -29.91 -17.84
CA TYR A 510 42.50 -29.22 -17.43
C TYR A 510 43.65 -29.41 -18.42
N ALA A 511 43.81 -30.61 -18.98
CA ALA A 511 44.83 -30.89 -19.99
C ALA A 511 44.63 -30.02 -21.24
N LEU A 512 43.43 -30.02 -21.82
CA LEU A 512 43.06 -29.20 -22.97
C LEU A 512 43.22 -27.69 -22.71
N LEU A 513 42.90 -27.24 -21.49
CA LEU A 513 43.10 -25.85 -21.06
C LEU A 513 44.58 -25.45 -20.91
N LYS A 514 45.46 -26.42 -20.65
CA LYS A 514 46.92 -26.22 -20.53
C LYS A 514 47.69 -26.41 -21.83
N GLU A 515 47.08 -27.00 -22.84
CA GLU A 515 47.66 -27.14 -24.17
C GLU A 515 47.91 -25.76 -24.82
N SER A 516 49.10 -25.60 -25.41
CA SER A 516 49.60 -24.34 -25.95
C SER A 516 48.73 -23.82 -27.09
N ALA A 517 48.37 -22.53 -27.05
CA ALA A 517 47.50 -21.89 -28.05
C ALA A 517 48.11 -21.72 -29.46
N GLY A 518 49.32 -22.27 -29.70
CA GLY A 518 49.95 -22.41 -31.02
C GLY A 518 49.90 -23.83 -31.58
N ALA A 519 49.21 -24.76 -30.91
CA ALA A 519 48.83 -26.06 -31.49
C ALA A 519 47.50 -25.89 -32.24
N ASP A 520 47.56 -25.83 -33.57
CA ASP A 520 46.36 -25.70 -34.40
C ASP A 520 45.40 -26.87 -34.17
N GLY A 521 44.15 -26.56 -33.84
CA GLY A 521 43.09 -27.54 -33.56
C GLY A 521 42.86 -27.91 -32.09
N ALA A 522 43.71 -27.45 -31.15
CA ALA A 522 43.55 -27.74 -29.71
C ALA A 522 42.24 -27.15 -29.14
N ALA A 523 41.17 -27.95 -29.06
CA ALA A 523 39.86 -27.49 -28.61
C ALA A 523 39.83 -27.11 -27.11
N LEU A 524 38.98 -26.15 -26.75
CA LEU A 524 38.64 -25.79 -25.38
C LEU A 524 37.30 -26.44 -25.00
N LEU A 525 37.27 -27.10 -23.84
CA LEU A 525 36.11 -27.85 -23.37
C LEU A 525 35.37 -27.10 -22.25
N ARG A 526 34.05 -26.97 -22.38
CA ARG A 526 33.09 -26.65 -21.30
C ARG A 526 32.35 -27.93 -20.92
N ILE A 527 32.16 -28.17 -19.62
CA ILE A 527 31.36 -29.29 -19.12
C ILE A 527 30.11 -28.73 -18.43
N VAL A 528 28.93 -29.14 -18.91
CA VAL A 528 27.65 -28.87 -18.25
C VAL A 528 27.32 -30.08 -17.38
N VAL A 529 27.05 -29.88 -16.10
CA VAL A 529 26.68 -30.94 -15.17
C VAL A 529 25.14 -30.99 -15.08
N ALA A 530 24.56 -32.15 -15.30
CA ALA A 530 23.12 -32.39 -15.30
C ALA A 530 22.75 -33.59 -14.44
N ASN A 531 21.56 -33.51 -13.83
CA ASN A 531 21.03 -34.50 -12.90
C ASN A 531 19.67 -35.02 -13.37
N GLY A 532 19.57 -36.33 -13.63
CA GLY A 532 18.31 -37.01 -13.93
C GLY A 532 17.49 -37.44 -12.70
N GLY A 533 17.97 -37.11 -11.50
CA GLY A 533 17.42 -37.61 -10.23
C GLY A 533 17.71 -39.11 -10.02
N ARG A 534 17.28 -39.64 -8.88
CA ARG A 534 17.53 -41.01 -8.44
C ARG A 534 17.16 -42.04 -9.51
N GLN A 535 18.09 -42.93 -9.87
CA GLN A 535 17.90 -44.00 -10.87
C GLN A 535 17.38 -43.47 -12.24
N MET A 536 17.77 -42.24 -12.61
CA MET A 536 17.34 -41.54 -13.82
C MET A 536 15.81 -41.43 -13.99
N ILE A 537 15.03 -41.51 -12.90
CA ILE A 537 13.56 -41.53 -12.95
C ILE A 537 12.94 -40.22 -13.46
N TYR A 538 13.71 -39.12 -13.41
CA TYR A 538 13.32 -37.81 -13.96
C TYR A 538 14.22 -37.37 -15.13
N ALA A 539 14.95 -38.30 -15.76
CA ALA A 539 15.85 -37.98 -16.87
C ALA A 539 15.12 -37.28 -18.04
N ASP A 540 13.88 -37.65 -18.35
CA ASP A 540 13.06 -36.98 -19.37
C ASP A 540 12.92 -35.46 -19.12
N ARG A 541 12.89 -35.02 -17.85
CA ARG A 541 12.82 -33.61 -17.46
C ARG A 541 14.15 -32.89 -17.67
N ALA A 542 15.24 -33.49 -17.20
CA ALA A 542 16.59 -32.98 -17.45
C ALA A 542 16.88 -32.89 -18.96
N VAL A 543 16.49 -33.91 -19.73
CA VAL A 543 16.64 -33.96 -21.20
C VAL A 543 15.82 -32.89 -21.89
N SER A 544 14.60 -32.57 -21.44
CA SER A 544 13.84 -31.45 -22.02
C SER A 544 14.54 -30.10 -21.83
N MET A 545 15.10 -29.83 -20.64
CA MET A 545 15.90 -28.62 -20.37
C MET A 545 17.21 -28.61 -21.19
N LEU A 546 17.82 -29.77 -21.40
CA LEU A 546 19.02 -29.92 -22.24
C LEU A 546 18.75 -29.82 -23.75
N ALA A 547 17.50 -30.02 -24.19
CA ALA A 547 17.09 -29.80 -25.58
C ALA A 547 16.92 -28.31 -25.88
N GLU A 548 16.38 -27.54 -24.92
CA GLU A 548 16.38 -26.07 -24.96
C GLU A 548 17.83 -25.54 -25.01
N LEU A 549 18.69 -26.00 -24.08
CA LEU A 549 20.12 -25.66 -24.08
C LEU A 549 20.81 -25.93 -25.43
N ALA A 550 20.61 -27.11 -26.02
CA ALA A 550 21.23 -27.48 -27.29
C ALA A 550 20.65 -26.71 -28.50
N SER A 551 19.48 -26.10 -28.37
CA SER A 551 18.89 -25.20 -29.37
C SER A 551 19.49 -23.78 -29.26
N ASP A 552 19.76 -23.32 -28.03
CA ASP A 552 20.36 -22.00 -27.73
C ASP A 552 21.91 -21.99 -27.78
N ASP A 553 22.56 -23.15 -27.86
CA ASP A 553 24.01 -23.30 -27.78
C ASP A 553 24.58 -24.24 -28.87
N PRO A 554 24.98 -23.72 -30.05
CA PRO A 554 25.54 -24.53 -31.14
C PRO A 554 26.92 -25.14 -30.81
N THR A 555 27.47 -24.88 -29.62
CA THR A 555 28.70 -25.54 -29.13
C THR A 555 28.44 -26.91 -28.47
N VAL A 556 27.17 -27.30 -28.24
CA VAL A 556 26.82 -28.58 -27.58
C VAL A 556 27.11 -29.78 -28.49
N LEU A 557 28.19 -30.50 -28.20
CA LEU A 557 28.68 -31.63 -28.98
C LEU A 557 27.93 -32.94 -28.68
N GLY A 558 27.50 -33.15 -27.44
CA GLY A 558 26.88 -34.41 -27.02
C GLY A 558 26.63 -34.54 -25.52
N VAL A 559 26.22 -35.73 -25.10
CA VAL A 559 25.90 -36.11 -23.71
C VAL A 559 26.65 -37.39 -23.33
N VAL A 560 27.18 -37.44 -22.11
CA VAL A 560 27.87 -38.59 -21.47
C VAL A 560 27.33 -38.81 -20.05
N GLY A 561 27.68 -39.93 -19.40
CA GLY A 561 27.24 -40.25 -18.02
C GLY A 561 25.99 -41.15 -17.92
N LEU A 562 25.55 -41.78 -19.02
CA LEU A 562 24.36 -42.65 -19.05
C LEU A 562 24.63 -44.03 -18.40
N VAL A 563 24.85 -44.07 -17.09
CA VAL A 563 25.40 -45.25 -16.37
C VAL A 563 24.43 -46.44 -16.25
N GLU A 564 23.12 -46.22 -16.12
CA GLU A 564 22.12 -47.31 -16.02
C GLU A 564 21.38 -47.55 -17.34
N SER A 565 21.51 -48.75 -17.93
CA SER A 565 20.68 -49.20 -19.05
C SER A 565 19.31 -49.71 -18.55
N ARG A 566 18.32 -48.81 -18.48
CA ARG A 566 16.90 -49.14 -18.28
C ARG A 566 16.03 -48.41 -19.33
N THR A 567 14.74 -48.72 -19.37
CA THR A 567 13.80 -48.21 -20.40
C THR A 567 13.59 -46.70 -20.41
N SER A 568 14.02 -45.97 -19.38
CA SER A 568 14.13 -44.50 -19.37
C SER A 568 15.27 -44.02 -20.28
N THR A 569 16.48 -44.55 -20.06
CA THR A 569 17.69 -44.23 -20.85
C THR A 569 17.48 -44.46 -22.34
N ALA A 570 16.85 -45.59 -22.71
CA ALA A 570 16.52 -45.89 -24.11
C ALA A 570 15.55 -44.85 -24.74
N ARG A 571 14.63 -44.24 -23.96
CA ARG A 571 13.77 -43.16 -24.44
C ARG A 571 14.49 -41.82 -24.54
N ALA A 572 15.42 -41.53 -23.61
CA ALA A 572 16.28 -40.35 -23.69
C ALA A 572 17.17 -40.37 -24.96
N GLU A 573 17.64 -41.54 -25.37
CA GLU A 573 18.35 -41.75 -26.63
C GLU A 573 17.41 -41.66 -27.85
N GLN A 574 16.30 -42.40 -27.86
CA GLN A 574 15.35 -42.43 -28.99
C GLN A 574 14.65 -41.09 -29.25
N GLY A 575 14.37 -40.31 -28.20
CA GLY A 575 13.79 -38.97 -28.34
C GLY A 575 14.72 -37.96 -29.03
N ARG A 576 16.04 -38.24 -29.08
CA ARG A 576 17.05 -37.37 -29.72
C ARG A 576 17.30 -37.76 -31.17
N ALA A 577 17.24 -39.06 -31.49
CA ALA A 577 17.47 -39.61 -32.83
C ALA A 577 16.50 -39.11 -33.91
N ALA A 578 15.34 -38.55 -33.51
CA ALA A 578 14.34 -38.00 -34.43
C ALA A 578 14.49 -36.49 -34.73
N GLY A 579 15.42 -35.77 -34.08
CA GLY A 579 15.42 -34.29 -34.09
C GLY A 579 16.76 -33.59 -34.36
N ALA A 580 17.90 -34.09 -33.86
CA ALA A 580 19.18 -33.39 -33.99
C ALA A 580 20.38 -34.35 -34.05
N GLY A 581 21.26 -34.16 -35.03
CA GLY A 581 22.47 -34.94 -35.24
C GLY A 581 23.51 -34.74 -34.12
N THR A 582 23.34 -35.46 -33.00
CA THR A 582 24.26 -35.46 -31.85
C THR A 582 24.66 -36.89 -31.53
N HIS A 583 25.97 -37.13 -31.38
CA HIS A 583 26.50 -38.47 -31.14
C HIS A 583 26.47 -38.81 -29.64
N ALA A 584 25.89 -39.96 -29.30
CA ALA A 584 26.04 -40.58 -27.98
C ALA A 584 27.28 -41.48 -27.99
N LEU A 585 28.20 -41.26 -27.05
CA LEU A 585 29.45 -42.03 -26.92
C LEU A 585 29.37 -42.94 -25.70
N ARG A 586 29.21 -44.25 -25.95
CA ARG A 586 29.16 -45.31 -24.94
C ARG A 586 30.52 -45.97 -24.78
N ARG A 587 30.90 -46.31 -23.54
CA ARG A 587 32.09 -47.12 -23.25
C ARG A 587 31.86 -48.57 -23.70
N PRO A 588 32.76 -49.18 -24.49
CA PRO A 588 32.74 -50.62 -24.73
C PRO A 588 33.28 -51.37 -23.50
N ASP A 589 32.65 -52.49 -23.17
CA ASP A 589 33.05 -53.34 -22.04
C ASP A 589 34.25 -54.23 -22.38
N GLY A 590 35.14 -54.46 -21.40
CA GLY A 590 35.94 -55.69 -21.34
C GLY A 590 37.25 -55.79 -22.15
N HIS A 591 38.19 -54.85 -22.00
CA HIS A 591 39.61 -55.13 -22.27
C HIS A 591 40.53 -54.64 -21.14
N GLN A 592 41.59 -55.41 -20.87
CA GLN A 592 42.61 -55.08 -19.87
C GLN A 592 43.52 -53.95 -20.37
N LEU A 593 43.83 -53.00 -19.50
CA LEU A 593 44.89 -52.02 -19.72
C LEU A 593 46.27 -52.69 -19.61
N PRO A 594 47.21 -52.44 -20.53
CA PRO A 594 48.61 -52.78 -20.31
C PRO A 594 49.21 -51.93 -19.16
N PRO A 595 50.22 -52.43 -18.44
CA PRO A 595 50.83 -51.70 -17.34
C PRO A 595 51.60 -50.46 -17.84
N LEU A 596 51.57 -49.39 -17.03
CA LEU A 596 52.33 -48.17 -17.27
C LEU A 596 53.85 -48.41 -17.15
N PRO A 597 54.70 -47.72 -17.96
CA PRO A 597 56.15 -47.74 -17.79
C PRO A 597 56.60 -47.28 -16.40
N ALA A 598 57.64 -47.92 -15.86
CA ALA A 598 58.06 -47.78 -14.47
C ALA A 598 59.02 -46.60 -14.18
N ASP A 599 58.82 -45.44 -14.81
CA ASP A 599 59.70 -44.26 -14.67
C ASP A 599 58.94 -42.97 -14.28
N LEU A 600 58.42 -42.92 -13.05
CA LEU A 600 58.01 -41.66 -12.38
C LEU A 600 57.88 -41.78 -10.85
N ARG A 601 58.66 -42.67 -10.20
CA ARG A 601 58.63 -42.93 -8.74
C ARG A 601 59.93 -42.54 -8.01
N ALA A 602 60.60 -41.46 -8.42
CA ALA A 602 61.92 -41.08 -7.90
C ALA A 602 62.10 -39.59 -7.51
N GLN A 603 61.04 -38.87 -7.13
CA GLN A 603 61.18 -37.46 -6.68
C GLN A 603 60.08 -36.98 -5.71
N HIS A 604 60.09 -37.48 -4.47
CA HIS A 604 59.77 -36.74 -3.22
C HIS A 604 59.72 -37.69 -2.00
N ARG A 605 60.91 -38.11 -1.53
CA ARG A 605 61.11 -38.62 -0.16
C ARG A 605 62.44 -38.11 0.40
N SER A 606 62.40 -36.91 0.98
CA SER A 606 63.37 -36.44 1.97
C SER A 606 62.64 -35.46 2.89
N GLY A 607 62.71 -35.68 4.21
CA GLY A 607 61.81 -35.01 5.17
C GLY A 607 61.58 -35.81 6.46
N LYS A 608 62.67 -36.20 7.13
CA LYS A 608 62.71 -36.62 8.56
C LYS A 608 62.81 -35.37 9.45
N ASP A 609 62.46 -35.35 10.74
CA ASP A 609 61.69 -36.29 11.59
C ASP A 609 60.34 -35.60 12.00
N ASP A 610 59.76 -35.51 13.21
CA ASP A 610 60.03 -35.93 14.60
C ASP A 610 58.68 -35.99 15.40
N ARG A 611 58.75 -36.33 16.70
CA ARG A 611 57.71 -36.17 17.74
C ARG A 611 56.56 -37.17 17.73
N ARG A 612 56.90 -38.36 18.23
CA ARG A 612 55.96 -39.28 18.89
C ARG A 612 55.34 -38.61 20.13
N VAL A 613 54.04 -38.80 20.34
CA VAL A 613 53.44 -39.09 21.66
C VAL A 613 52.43 -40.23 21.46
N ARG A 614 52.28 -41.13 22.43
CA ARG A 614 51.34 -42.27 22.40
C ARG A 614 50.33 -42.19 23.57
N PRO A 615 49.19 -42.93 23.51
CA PRO A 615 47.99 -42.59 24.29
C PRO A 615 47.74 -43.44 25.54
N THR A 616 46.81 -42.95 26.36
CA THR A 616 45.95 -43.67 27.33
C THR A 616 44.56 -42.99 27.34
N GLY A 617 43.44 -43.60 27.70
CA GLY A 617 43.14 -45.01 27.95
C GLY A 617 41.98 -45.22 28.95
N ALA A 618 40.95 -46.01 28.58
CA ALA A 618 39.86 -46.51 29.46
C ALA A 618 38.88 -45.42 30.02
N GLU A 619 37.69 -45.68 30.62
CA GLU A 619 36.81 -46.86 30.72
C GLU A 619 35.36 -46.48 31.15
N GLY A 620 34.43 -47.45 31.24
CA GLY A 620 33.11 -47.33 31.94
C GLY A 620 31.91 -46.94 31.06
N ARG A 621 30.84 -47.73 30.78
CA ARG A 621 30.02 -48.77 31.48
C ARG A 621 28.99 -48.27 32.53
N ARG A 622 27.72 -48.18 32.11
CA ARG A 622 26.39 -48.51 32.74
C ARG A 622 25.31 -47.83 31.85
N GLY A 623 24.06 -48.29 31.65
CA GLY A 623 23.14 -49.10 32.46
C GLY A 623 21.99 -48.17 32.96
N ALA A 624 20.68 -48.46 32.84
CA ALA A 624 20.00 -49.67 32.35
C ALA A 624 18.54 -49.41 31.87
N ARG A 625 17.84 -50.51 31.52
CA ARG A 625 16.45 -50.64 31.01
C ARG A 625 15.35 -50.12 31.95
N LEU A 626 14.21 -49.73 31.36
CA LEU A 626 12.80 -50.20 31.62
C LEU A 626 11.88 -49.34 30.71
N LEU A 627 10.92 -49.80 29.89
CA LEU A 627 9.90 -50.86 29.96
C LEU A 627 8.83 -50.67 31.05
N HIS A 628 7.66 -50.13 30.67
CA HIS A 628 6.46 -50.97 30.63
C HIS A 628 5.39 -50.45 29.65
N ASP A 629 4.51 -51.38 29.24
CA ASP A 629 3.33 -51.20 28.38
C ASP A 629 2.06 -51.62 29.15
N VAL A 630 0.94 -50.93 28.89
CA VAL A 630 -0.45 -51.29 29.23
C VAL A 630 -1.38 -50.59 28.24
N GLY A 631 -2.29 -51.32 27.59
CA GLY A 631 -3.27 -50.75 26.64
C GLY A 631 -4.71 -51.26 26.82
N GLY A 632 -5.60 -50.81 25.94
CA GLY A 632 -7.03 -51.21 25.90
C GLY A 632 -7.98 -50.27 26.66
N GLN A 633 -9.29 -50.24 26.38
CA GLN A 633 -10.07 -50.89 25.31
C GLN A 633 -11.39 -50.12 25.06
N LEU A 634 -12.03 -50.37 23.90
CA LEU A 634 -13.47 -50.51 23.57
C LEU A 634 -14.58 -49.85 24.47
N ALA A 635 -15.76 -49.41 23.99
CA ALA A 635 -16.30 -49.15 22.64
C ALA A 635 -17.76 -48.60 22.70
N HIS A 636 -18.31 -48.23 21.53
CA HIS A 636 -19.71 -48.40 21.09
C HIS A 636 -20.86 -47.41 21.47
N ARG A 637 -21.75 -47.25 20.45
CA ARG A 637 -23.16 -46.77 20.44
C ARG A 637 -23.37 -45.29 20.83
N GLY A 638 -24.26 -44.53 20.18
CA GLY A 638 -25.20 -44.80 19.09
C GLY A 638 -26.19 -43.61 18.95
N PRO A 639 -26.89 -43.43 17.81
CA PRO A 639 -27.61 -42.19 17.51
C PRO A 639 -29.13 -42.26 17.82
N LEU A 640 -29.85 -41.12 17.71
CA LEU A 640 -31.09 -40.96 16.90
C LEU A 640 -31.79 -39.56 17.06
N ARG A 641 -32.32 -39.06 15.92
CA ARG A 641 -33.54 -38.21 15.71
C ARG A 641 -33.74 -36.85 16.43
N GLY A 642 -34.32 -35.89 15.70
CA GLY A 642 -34.90 -34.66 16.28
C GLY A 642 -35.31 -33.58 15.28
N HIS A 643 -36.42 -33.76 14.55
CA HIS A 643 -36.99 -32.75 13.63
C HIS A 643 -38.39 -32.33 14.12
N PRO A 644 -38.79 -31.05 13.99
CA PRO A 644 -40.08 -30.79 13.33
C PRO A 644 -40.13 -29.52 12.45
N ARG A 645 -41.30 -29.27 11.84
CA ARG A 645 -41.62 -28.17 10.90
C ARG A 645 -42.65 -27.19 11.47
N ARG A 646 -42.62 -25.92 10.99
CA ARG A 646 -43.75 -24.98 10.69
C ARG A 646 -43.11 -23.75 10.00
N ARG A 647 -43.56 -23.14 8.89
CA ARG A 647 -44.80 -23.07 8.07
C ARG A 647 -45.85 -22.00 8.48
N ALA A 648 -45.60 -20.75 8.04
CA ALA A 648 -46.57 -19.74 7.55
C ALA A 648 -45.78 -18.78 6.63
N ALA A 649 -46.16 -18.31 5.43
CA ALA A 649 -47.44 -18.16 4.71
C ALA A 649 -48.17 -16.82 4.96
N ALA A 650 -47.88 -15.84 4.10
CA ALA A 650 -48.69 -14.65 3.81
C ALA A 650 -48.43 -14.23 2.36
N ALA A 651 -49.44 -13.72 1.64
CA ALA A 651 -49.35 -13.37 0.23
C ALA A 651 -49.84 -11.92 -0.02
N VAL A 652 -49.29 -11.26 -1.04
CA VAL A 652 -49.76 -9.96 -1.54
C VAL A 652 -49.92 -10.07 -3.07
N ARG A 653 -51.04 -9.54 -3.58
CA ARG A 653 -51.44 -9.65 -4.99
C ARG A 653 -50.73 -8.60 -5.86
N ARG A 654 -50.54 -8.91 -7.15
CA ARG A 654 -50.54 -7.89 -8.21
C ARG A 654 -51.97 -7.43 -8.48
N PRO A 655 -52.13 -6.21 -9.00
CA PRO A 655 -52.98 -5.99 -10.17
C PRO A 655 -52.10 -5.60 -11.36
N ASP A 656 -52.30 -6.27 -12.48
CA ASP A 656 -52.00 -5.70 -13.79
C ASP A 656 -53.23 -4.86 -14.19
N ASP A 657 -53.07 -3.62 -14.65
CA ASP A 657 -54.02 -3.02 -15.59
C ASP A 657 -53.47 -1.79 -16.33
N ALA A 658 -53.48 -1.88 -17.65
CA ALA A 658 -53.34 -0.77 -18.59
C ALA A 658 -53.89 -1.26 -19.93
N PRO A 659 -54.92 -0.60 -20.50
CA PRO A 659 -54.60 0.21 -21.67
C PRO A 659 -55.51 1.43 -21.90
N ARG A 660 -54.97 2.47 -22.55
CA ARG A 660 -55.37 2.85 -23.93
C ARG A 660 -54.53 4.00 -24.48
N ARG A 661 -54.36 3.99 -25.81
CA ARG A 661 -53.96 5.16 -26.60
C ARG A 661 -55.21 5.97 -26.96
N VAL A 662 -55.09 7.28 -27.01
CA VAL A 662 -55.83 8.15 -27.94
C VAL A 662 -54.80 9.13 -28.54
N ALA A 663 -55.00 9.55 -29.78
CA ALA A 663 -54.17 10.53 -30.48
C ALA A 663 -55.07 11.59 -31.12
N HIS A 664 -54.47 12.70 -31.57
CA HIS A 664 -55.13 13.98 -31.88
C HIS A 664 -55.65 14.68 -30.61
N ARG A 665 -55.66 16.01 -30.53
CA ARG A 665 -55.56 17.00 -31.63
C ARG A 665 -54.31 17.89 -31.52
#